data_AF-A0A0D2G2R7-F1
#
_entry.id   AF-A0A0D2G2R7-F1
#
_cell.length_a   1.000
_cell.length_b   1.000
_cell.length_c   1.000
_cell.angle_alpha   90.00
_cell.angle_beta   90.00
_cell.angle_gamma   90.00
#
_symmetry.space_group_name_H-M   'P 1'
#
loop_
_entity.id
_entity.type
_entity.pdbx_description
1 polymer ?
#
loop_
_entity_poly.entity_id
_entity_poly.type
_entity_poly.pdbx_seq_one_letter_code
_entity_poly.pdbx_strand_id
1 'polypeptide(L)'
;MQPVVVFRTRLCLGVQIPCSKPTRRVFSISASALARNRPSDKSATVRLSPTSNILLPEAATESQAQQSTNRTQEALLFAGFASDTPATATSRSAEARPSSVNDDGLLGKRLANTDAGSGPEAKSESGFDARSLIRRHVVRSKAYPVIRKTSGPRKEVGVLSLEGSDDDVGSMSVNSKRIANPVLFICDVQEKFRGAIWEFDKVIKTSQKMVKAAKVLDIPVFVTTQNAARLGNTVEEVASLLPENTASPIDKTAFSMLVPDLQTHLAKLATGNEKLSVFLVGIETHICVTQTTLDLLSQGHKVYVLADGVSSCNAAERPVALHRLAREGATVTTSESLLFELVGDAKDGNFRAVSGLVKETKEDTKVAVETFCRLTSVIVGEAQRRIEETPTDALKLPQEGSPFELDSAVVEAFPVPGTKLLRSVQYADSLGSKTAKLEVELPGGQTEHYFLKVAQGDTAAKKCQGEYESLKAVDAVSPGFVPRPHAWGRCKDGGPQAFSFFLLQDFRNILEQPAQPTDLAARLAHLHRHSVSPTGKFGFHVRTWHGDVEQRVDQWDDSWAALFGRHLGHIMDVAGQKLKDHPEFDLVCSLTLGKVVPRLLLPLQQGHRVLKPCLVHGDCWDGNTATDAQTGEAFVFDMCSFYGHNEYDTGNWRAPRHRVSREAYILSYKREFPVSEPVDDWGARNVLYSLAFNFGNLINIPGSRQREIVYDDMMALCRQFCPDDLEREMLILRH
;
A
#
# COMPACT_ATOMS: atom_id res chain seq x y z
N MET A 1 16.59 -47.05 -27.79
CA MET A 1 16.30 -45.76 -28.47
C MET A 1 15.03 -45.22 -27.84
N GLN A 2 14.88 -43.97 -27.39
CA GLN A 2 15.82 -42.96 -26.86
C GLN A 2 15.23 -42.47 -25.51
N PRO A 3 16.03 -42.03 -24.53
CA PRO A 3 15.55 -41.92 -23.14
C PRO A 3 14.90 -40.57 -22.78
N VAL A 4 13.89 -40.65 -21.90
CA VAL A 4 13.29 -39.52 -21.18
C VAL A 4 14.25 -39.02 -20.09
N VAL A 5 14.38 -37.70 -19.96
CA VAL A 5 15.19 -37.06 -18.90
C VAL A 5 14.35 -36.85 -17.65
N VAL A 6 14.65 -37.58 -16.59
CA VAL A 6 14.12 -37.37 -15.23
C VAL A 6 15.24 -36.79 -14.36
N PHE A 7 15.08 -35.58 -13.85
CA PHE A 7 15.98 -35.04 -12.84
C PHE A 7 15.57 -35.48 -11.43
N ARG A 8 16.40 -36.33 -10.83
CA ARG A 8 16.43 -36.61 -9.39
C ARG A 8 17.88 -36.67 -8.93
N THR A 9 18.25 -35.87 -7.94
CA THR A 9 19.49 -36.03 -7.17
C THR A 9 19.14 -36.38 -5.72
N ARG A 10 19.57 -37.58 -5.31
CA ARG A 10 19.68 -38.05 -3.92
C ARG A 10 21.05 -37.57 -3.35
N LEU A 11 21.52 -37.81 -2.12
CA LEU A 11 21.39 -38.87 -1.10
C LEU A 11 21.67 -38.24 0.30
N CYS A 12 21.36 -38.85 1.44
CA CYS A 12 22.11 -40.00 1.99
C CYS A 12 21.32 -40.85 3.03
N LEU A 13 21.54 -42.16 2.94
CA LEU A 13 21.67 -43.19 4.00
C LEU A 13 20.62 -43.23 5.16
N GLY A 14 19.92 -44.34 5.46
CA GLY A 14 19.87 -45.66 4.82
C GLY A 14 20.18 -46.84 5.76
N VAL A 15 19.17 -47.35 6.48
CA VAL A 15 19.16 -48.70 7.10
C VAL A 15 17.75 -49.31 6.95
N GLN A 16 17.67 -50.55 6.44
CA GLN A 16 16.47 -51.41 6.48
C GLN A 16 16.68 -52.47 7.58
N ILE A 17 15.62 -52.97 8.26
CA ILE A 17 15.04 -54.33 8.15
C ILE A 17 13.56 -54.28 8.70
N PRO A 18 12.71 -55.34 8.82
CA PRO A 18 11.33 -55.24 8.30
C PRO A 18 10.16 -55.53 9.27
N CYS A 19 8.96 -55.20 8.80
CA CYS A 19 7.64 -55.82 9.04
C CYS A 19 7.28 -56.42 10.43
N SER A 20 6.29 -55.83 11.09
CA SER A 20 5.31 -56.60 11.89
C SER A 20 3.93 -55.92 11.97
N LYS A 21 2.89 -56.76 11.97
CA LYS A 21 1.48 -56.52 12.33
C LYS A 21 1.07 -57.74 13.19
N PRO A 22 -0.07 -57.72 13.90
CA PRO A 22 -0.71 -56.63 14.64
C PRO A 22 -1.07 -57.07 16.08
N THR A 23 -1.68 -56.19 16.89
CA THR A 23 -2.56 -56.68 17.98
C THR A 23 -3.75 -55.77 18.21
N ARG A 24 -4.95 -56.36 18.15
CA ARG A 24 -6.20 -55.73 18.61
C ARG A 24 -6.21 -55.65 20.13
N ARG A 25 -6.88 -54.64 20.69
CA ARG A 25 -7.94 -54.91 21.68
C ARG A 25 -9.19 -54.08 21.37
N VAL A 26 -10.29 -54.80 21.29
CA VAL A 26 -11.66 -54.29 21.20
C VAL A 26 -12.21 -54.27 22.62
N PHE A 27 -13.01 -53.27 22.98
CA PHE A 27 -14.20 -53.50 23.79
C PHE A 27 -15.34 -52.60 23.32
N SER A 28 -16.52 -53.20 23.19
CA SER A 28 -17.78 -52.54 22.89
C SER A 28 -18.45 -52.03 24.17
N ILE A 29 -19.51 -51.23 24.01
CA ILE A 29 -20.89 -51.41 24.51
C ILE A 29 -21.62 -50.13 24.07
N SER A 30 -22.42 -50.18 22.99
CA SER A 30 -23.85 -50.53 22.94
C SER A 30 -24.77 -49.31 23.12
N ALA A 31 -25.85 -49.28 22.33
CA ALA A 31 -26.77 -48.15 22.23
C ALA A 31 -27.93 -48.23 23.24
N SER A 32 -28.64 -47.11 23.46
CA SER A 32 -30.12 -47.01 23.40
C SER A 32 -30.64 -45.68 23.95
N ALA A 33 -31.45 -44.95 23.16
CA ALA A 33 -32.73 -44.35 23.60
C ALA A 33 -33.39 -43.54 22.46
N LEU A 34 -34.63 -43.88 22.10
CA LEU A 34 -35.53 -43.01 21.31
C LEU A 34 -36.32 -42.12 22.27
N ALA A 35 -36.73 -40.92 21.85
CA ALA A 35 -38.16 -40.57 21.68
C ALA A 35 -38.43 -39.11 21.24
N ARG A 36 -39.14 -38.98 20.11
CA ARG A 36 -40.29 -38.08 19.81
C ARG A 36 -40.45 -36.77 20.61
N ASN A 37 -40.61 -35.65 19.89
CA ASN A 37 -41.89 -34.90 19.83
C ASN A 37 -41.93 -33.78 18.76
N ARG A 38 -43.02 -33.78 17.97
CA ARG A 38 -43.70 -32.61 17.34
C ARG A 38 -44.98 -32.37 18.18
N PRO A 39 -45.70 -31.22 18.16
CA PRO A 39 -46.04 -30.34 17.02
C PRO A 39 -45.86 -28.82 17.32
N SER A 40 -46.13 -27.84 16.44
CA SER A 40 -47.41 -27.57 15.77
C SER A 40 -47.35 -26.43 14.74
N ASP A 41 -48.24 -26.51 13.74
CA ASP A 41 -48.58 -25.41 12.82
C ASP A 41 -49.36 -24.29 13.53
N LYS A 42 -49.11 -23.03 13.13
CA LYS A 42 -50.16 -22.03 12.92
C LYS A 42 -49.81 -21.10 11.76
N SER A 43 -50.72 -21.00 10.79
CA SER A 43 -50.74 -19.97 9.77
C SER A 43 -51.31 -18.65 10.32
N ALA A 44 -50.81 -17.52 9.82
CA ALA A 44 -51.46 -16.22 9.97
C ALA A 44 -51.07 -15.25 8.84
N THR A 45 -52.03 -14.92 7.99
CA THR A 45 -51.87 -13.99 6.86
C THR A 45 -52.32 -12.58 7.27
N VAL A 46 -51.45 -11.57 7.19
CA VAL A 46 -51.80 -10.15 7.32
C VAL A 46 -50.93 -9.36 6.33
N ARG A 47 -51.45 -9.06 5.12
CA ARG A 47 -52.09 -7.79 4.72
C ARG A 47 -51.19 -6.55 4.82
N LEU A 48 -50.89 -6.00 3.64
CA LEU A 48 -50.44 -4.63 3.41
C LEU A 48 -51.58 -3.63 3.65
N SER A 49 -51.29 -2.48 4.24
CA SER A 49 -51.92 -1.18 3.89
C SER A 49 -51.01 0.00 4.34
N PRO A 50 -51.13 1.19 3.73
CA PRO A 50 -50.03 2.16 3.68
C PRO A 50 -50.30 3.48 4.43
N THR A 51 -49.42 4.46 4.19
CA THR A 51 -49.49 5.91 4.49
C THR A 51 -49.04 6.40 5.88
N SER A 52 -47.97 7.19 5.87
CA SER A 52 -47.94 8.53 6.48
C SER A 52 -46.80 9.36 5.87
N ASN A 53 -47.14 10.30 4.98
CA ASN A 53 -46.28 11.48 4.76
C ASN A 53 -46.21 12.27 6.06
N ILE A 54 -45.07 12.88 6.40
CA ILE A 54 -45.00 14.23 7.00
C ILE A 54 -43.55 14.77 7.06
N LEU A 55 -43.38 15.94 6.45
CA LEU A 55 -42.45 17.05 6.72
C LEU A 55 -40.94 16.79 6.93
N LEU A 56 -40.17 17.31 5.96
CA LEU A 56 -38.89 17.99 6.18
C LEU A 56 -39.09 19.24 7.07
N PRO A 57 -38.05 19.69 7.78
CA PRO A 57 -37.79 21.10 7.98
C PRO A 57 -36.49 21.54 7.27
N GLU A 58 -36.51 22.78 6.77
CA GLU A 58 -35.40 23.43 6.07
C GLU A 58 -34.33 24.00 7.02
N ALA A 59 -33.29 24.56 6.39
CA ALA A 59 -32.14 25.21 6.99
C ALA A 59 -32.45 26.27 8.08
N ALA A 60 -31.54 26.36 9.03
CA ALA A 60 -31.32 27.56 9.83
C ALA A 60 -29.86 28.00 9.69
N THR A 61 -29.65 29.10 8.95
CA THR A 61 -28.42 29.89 9.00
C THR A 61 -28.51 30.89 10.15
N GLU A 62 -27.50 31.00 11.00
CA GLU A 62 -27.17 32.29 11.62
C GLU A 62 -25.72 32.35 12.11
N SER A 63 -25.22 33.56 12.29
CA SER A 63 -23.80 33.86 12.44
C SER A 63 -23.52 34.86 13.56
N GLN A 64 -22.30 34.80 14.11
CA GLN A 64 -21.63 35.83 14.91
C GLN A 64 -22.12 36.10 16.34
N ALA A 65 -21.21 35.88 17.30
CA ALA A 65 -20.93 36.82 18.39
C ALA A 65 -19.44 36.70 18.77
N GLN A 66 -18.83 37.79 19.26
CA GLN A 66 -17.38 37.97 19.35
C GLN A 66 -16.86 38.22 20.79
N GLN A 67 -15.59 37.83 20.98
CA GLN A 67 -14.54 38.54 21.75
C GLN A 67 -14.38 38.43 23.29
N SER A 68 -13.12 38.72 23.66
CA SER A 68 -12.50 38.88 25.00
C SER A 68 -12.06 37.55 25.68
N THR A 69 -10.85 37.40 26.23
CA THR A 69 -9.71 38.32 26.48
C THR A 69 -8.32 37.67 26.30
N ASN A 70 -7.31 38.44 25.87
CA ASN A 70 -5.89 38.07 25.90
C ASN A 70 -5.24 38.33 27.28
N ARG A 71 -4.29 37.46 27.72
CA ARG A 71 -2.97 37.86 28.28
C ARG A 71 -2.09 36.67 28.71
N THR A 72 -0.88 36.58 28.14
CA THR A 72 0.43 36.11 28.71
C THR A 72 0.51 34.74 29.43
N GLN A 73 1.60 33.95 29.36
CA GLN A 73 3.00 34.32 29.13
C GLN A 73 3.83 33.13 28.57
N GLU A 74 4.93 33.42 27.88
CA GLU A 74 5.90 32.44 27.36
C GLU A 74 6.97 32.06 28.40
N ALA A 75 7.77 31.03 28.05
CA ALA A 75 9.17 30.75 28.41
C ALA A 75 9.43 29.45 29.18
N LEU A 76 9.85 28.40 28.45
CA LEU A 76 10.66 27.29 28.98
C LEU A 76 11.37 26.57 27.82
N LEU A 77 12.60 26.99 27.49
CA LEU A 77 13.64 26.25 26.75
C LEU A 77 14.84 27.18 26.52
N PHE A 78 15.89 27.03 27.33
CA PHE A 78 17.31 27.38 27.10
C PHE A 78 18.02 27.54 28.46
N ALA A 79 18.46 26.42 29.03
CA ALA A 79 19.38 26.41 30.17
C ALA A 79 20.38 25.26 29.98
N GLY A 80 21.63 25.60 29.65
CA GLY A 80 22.68 24.63 29.39
C GLY A 80 23.81 25.19 28.52
N PHE A 81 24.83 25.77 29.17
CA PHE A 81 26.29 25.70 28.89
C PHE A 81 27.04 26.97 29.36
N ALA A 82 28.32 26.77 29.77
CA ALA A 82 29.27 27.72 30.42
C ALA A 82 28.96 28.05 31.90
N SER A 83 29.91 28.27 32.85
CA SER A 83 31.41 28.18 32.87
C SER A 83 31.95 28.37 34.33
N ASP A 84 33.20 28.08 34.76
CA ASP A 84 34.22 27.07 34.38
C ASP A 84 35.38 26.95 35.41
N THR A 85 35.78 25.74 35.80
CA THR A 85 37.12 25.34 36.36
C THR A 85 37.58 25.91 37.76
N PRO A 86 38.80 25.67 38.30
CA PRO A 86 39.08 24.48 39.15
C PRO A 86 39.93 24.70 40.46
N ALA A 87 40.17 23.59 41.20
CA ALA A 87 41.16 23.39 42.30
C ALA A 87 40.84 24.05 43.68
N THR A 88 41.34 23.63 44.87
CA THR A 88 42.47 22.74 45.28
C THR A 88 42.21 21.94 46.59
N ALA A 89 42.64 20.67 46.62
CA ALA A 89 43.40 19.94 47.67
C ALA A 89 43.05 19.91 49.21
N THR A 90 43.32 18.72 49.81
CA THR A 90 43.51 18.37 51.25
C THR A 90 42.29 18.36 52.20
N SER A 91 42.17 17.51 53.24
CA SER A 91 42.75 16.17 53.53
C SER A 91 42.07 15.48 54.75
N ARG A 92 42.20 14.15 54.86
CA ARG A 92 42.17 13.30 56.09
C ARG A 92 40.86 12.99 56.87
N SER A 93 40.47 11.71 56.76
CA SER A 93 40.25 10.69 57.83
C SER A 93 39.06 10.72 58.82
N ALA A 94 38.63 9.49 59.16
CA ALA A 94 37.88 9.06 60.37
C ALA A 94 36.38 9.44 60.42
N GLU A 95 35.45 8.67 61.02
CA GLU A 95 35.36 7.23 61.35
C GLU A 95 33.90 6.87 61.73
N ALA A 96 33.62 5.58 61.96
CA ALA A 96 32.52 5.04 62.79
C ALA A 96 31.03 5.13 62.36
N ARG A 97 30.36 3.98 62.51
CA ARG A 97 28.89 3.80 62.61
C ARG A 97 28.43 4.07 64.06
N PRO A 98 27.10 4.15 64.32
CA PRO A 98 26.33 2.97 64.79
C PRO A 98 24.96 2.85 64.05
N SER A 99 24.28 1.70 63.82
CA SER A 99 23.65 0.69 64.72
C SER A 99 22.74 1.30 65.80
N SER A 100 21.57 0.79 66.20
CA SER A 100 20.66 -0.32 65.82
C SER A 100 19.32 -0.08 66.58
N VAL A 101 18.18 -0.74 66.33
CA VAL A 101 17.66 -1.96 67.02
C VAL A 101 16.19 -2.15 66.60
N ASN A 102 15.67 -3.39 66.70
CA ASN A 102 14.32 -3.86 66.32
C ASN A 102 13.17 -3.40 67.25
N ASP A 103 11.91 -3.62 66.85
CA ASP A 103 10.96 -4.42 67.65
C ASP A 103 9.74 -4.97 66.86
N ASP A 104 9.11 -6.03 67.37
CA ASP A 104 7.99 -6.80 66.79
C ASP A 104 6.58 -6.29 67.18
N GLY A 105 5.50 -6.70 66.47
CA GLY A 105 4.12 -6.52 66.99
C GLY A 105 2.92 -6.79 66.05
N LEU A 106 2.32 -7.99 66.13
CA LEU A 106 1.10 -8.42 65.42
C LEU A 106 -0.21 -7.63 65.74
N LEU A 107 -1.11 -7.46 64.73
CA LEU A 107 -2.46 -8.10 64.57
C LEU A 107 -3.48 -7.26 63.75
N GLY A 108 -4.17 -7.85 62.75
CA GLY A 108 -5.48 -7.33 62.28
C GLY A 108 -5.93 -7.54 60.82
N LYS A 109 -6.55 -8.70 60.52
CA LYS A 109 -7.62 -9.02 59.50
C LYS A 109 -8.16 -7.85 58.62
N ARG A 110 -8.54 -8.01 57.32
CA ARG A 110 -8.87 -9.21 56.50
C ARG A 110 -9.08 -8.85 54.99
N LEU A 111 -8.86 -9.85 54.12
CA LEU A 111 -9.56 -10.17 52.83
C LEU A 111 -9.22 -9.47 51.48
N ALA A 112 -9.23 -10.34 50.44
CA ALA A 112 -9.17 -10.18 48.97
C ALA A 112 -7.76 -10.15 48.34
N ASN A 113 -7.18 -11.29 47.92
CA ASN A 113 -7.37 -11.99 46.62
C ASN A 113 -6.90 -11.18 45.39
N THR A 114 -6.03 -11.67 44.51
CA THR A 114 -5.21 -12.92 44.48
C THR A 114 -4.09 -12.73 43.46
N ASP A 115 -2.88 -13.19 43.75
CA ASP A 115 -1.70 -13.02 42.89
C ASP A 115 -1.66 -13.94 41.65
N ALA A 116 -0.83 -13.52 40.70
CA ALA A 116 -0.39 -14.31 39.56
C ALA A 116 0.91 -15.09 39.84
N GLY A 117 1.13 -16.14 39.05
CA GLY A 117 2.43 -16.57 38.49
C GLY A 117 3.70 -16.61 39.37
N SER A 118 4.22 -17.82 39.56
CA SER A 118 5.65 -18.07 39.78
C SER A 118 6.23 -18.86 38.59
N GLY A 119 7.42 -18.51 38.11
CA GLY A 119 8.15 -19.20 37.03
C GLY A 119 8.82 -20.52 37.49
N PRO A 120 10.05 -20.88 37.04
CA PRO A 120 11.01 -20.08 36.26
C PRO A 120 11.85 -20.86 35.20
N GLU A 121 12.95 -20.22 34.77
CA GLU A 121 14.21 -20.76 34.22
C GLU A 121 14.35 -21.15 32.73
N ALA A 122 15.21 -20.38 32.05
CA ALA A 122 16.12 -20.83 31.01
C ALA A 122 17.53 -20.26 31.29
N LYS A 123 18.60 -20.95 30.87
CA LYS A 123 20.00 -20.51 31.02
C LYS A 123 20.73 -20.55 29.67
N SER A 124 21.56 -19.52 29.41
CA SER A 124 22.88 -19.54 28.72
C SER A 124 23.01 -20.15 27.30
N GLU A 125 23.90 -19.73 26.40
CA GLU A 125 24.83 -18.59 26.25
C GLU A 125 25.40 -18.63 24.80
N SER A 126 26.24 -17.65 24.43
CA SER A 126 27.04 -17.55 23.20
C SER A 126 26.28 -17.28 21.88
N GLY A 127 26.73 -16.43 20.94
CA GLY A 127 27.89 -15.53 20.95
C GLY A 127 29.00 -15.93 19.97
N PHE A 128 28.95 -15.41 18.73
CA PHE A 128 30.13 -15.38 17.85
C PHE A 128 30.04 -14.23 16.83
N ASP A 129 31.16 -13.53 16.64
CA ASP A 129 31.37 -12.45 15.66
C ASP A 129 32.57 -12.84 14.76
N ALA A 130 32.50 -12.52 13.46
CA ALA A 130 33.67 -12.15 12.66
C ALA A 130 33.28 -11.62 11.27
N ARG A 131 33.83 -10.45 10.93
CA ARG A 131 33.78 -9.84 9.59
C ARG A 131 34.86 -10.39 8.63
N SER A 132 34.82 -9.89 7.39
CA SER A 132 35.90 -9.85 6.37
C SER A 132 35.93 -11.04 5.37
N LEU A 133 36.38 -10.89 4.11
CA LEU A 133 36.94 -9.72 3.40
C LEU A 133 36.71 -9.82 1.86
N ILE A 134 36.85 -8.67 1.19
CA ILE A 134 36.66 -8.40 -0.25
C ILE A 134 37.61 -9.20 -1.16
N ARG A 135 37.13 -9.67 -2.33
CA ARG A 135 37.90 -9.58 -3.59
C ARG A 135 37.06 -9.54 -4.87
N ARG A 136 37.50 -8.68 -5.79
CA ARG A 136 36.91 -8.35 -7.10
C ARG A 136 36.96 -9.53 -8.09
N HIS A 137 36.05 -9.55 -9.06
CA HIS A 137 36.35 -9.92 -10.46
C HIS A 137 35.52 -9.03 -11.41
N VAL A 138 36.15 -8.52 -12.45
CA VAL A 138 35.53 -7.70 -13.51
C VAL A 138 35.57 -8.50 -14.81
N VAL A 139 34.44 -8.68 -15.48
CA VAL A 139 34.37 -9.20 -16.86
C VAL A 139 33.48 -8.30 -17.70
N ARG A 140 33.97 -7.99 -18.91
CA ARG A 140 33.39 -7.03 -19.86
C ARG A 140 32.09 -7.58 -20.49
N SER A 141 31.05 -6.76 -20.56
CA SER A 141 29.90 -6.99 -21.46
C SER A 141 30.19 -6.43 -22.86
N LYS A 142 29.75 -7.15 -23.90
CA LYS A 142 29.81 -6.71 -25.31
C LYS A 142 28.50 -6.06 -25.71
N ALA A 143 28.56 -4.98 -26.49
CA ALA A 143 27.40 -4.34 -27.10
C ALA A 143 26.97 -5.04 -28.40
N TYR A 144 25.69 -4.93 -28.76
CA TYR A 144 25.13 -5.22 -30.08
C TYR A 144 24.18 -4.07 -30.52
N PRO A 145 23.91 -3.88 -31.83
CA PRO A 145 23.77 -2.55 -32.41
C PRO A 145 22.34 -1.98 -32.55
N VAL A 146 22.29 -0.66 -32.74
CA VAL A 146 21.10 0.15 -32.98
C VAL A 146 20.56 -0.02 -34.41
N ILE A 147 19.25 -0.25 -34.55
CA ILE A 147 18.54 -0.24 -35.84
C ILE A 147 18.07 1.18 -36.16
N ARG A 148 18.51 1.72 -37.31
CA ARG A 148 17.98 2.98 -37.87
C ARG A 148 16.64 2.72 -38.56
N LYS A 149 15.63 3.57 -38.32
CA LYS A 149 14.44 3.69 -39.18
C LYS A 149 14.54 4.97 -40.02
N THR A 150 14.26 4.83 -41.31
CA THR A 150 14.12 5.93 -42.28
C THR A 150 12.71 6.50 -42.24
N SER A 151 12.57 7.80 -42.49
CA SER A 151 11.29 8.49 -42.62
C SER A 151 10.88 8.66 -44.08
N GLY A 152 9.60 8.46 -44.37
CA GLY A 152 8.94 8.82 -45.63
C GLY A 152 7.85 9.89 -45.40
N PRO A 153 7.44 10.64 -46.43
CA PRO A 153 6.62 11.83 -46.27
C PRO A 153 5.15 11.52 -45.98
N ARG A 154 4.52 12.33 -45.11
CA ARG A 154 3.05 12.37 -44.95
C ARG A 154 2.43 13.35 -45.94
N LYS A 155 1.28 12.98 -46.50
CA LYS A 155 0.45 13.85 -47.36
C LYS A 155 -0.35 14.83 -46.51
N GLU A 156 -0.56 16.02 -47.05
CA GLU A 156 -1.54 17.00 -46.56
C GLU A 156 -2.97 16.53 -46.87
N VAL A 157 -3.92 16.95 -46.03
CA VAL A 157 -5.36 16.87 -46.29
C VAL A 157 -5.94 18.25 -46.01
N GLY A 158 -6.75 18.77 -46.95
CA GLY A 158 -7.10 20.19 -47.02
C GLY A 158 -8.05 20.67 -45.93
N VAL A 159 -7.95 21.97 -45.64
CA VAL A 159 -8.85 22.72 -44.76
C VAL A 159 -10.05 23.23 -45.56
N LEU A 160 -11.26 23.03 -45.03
CA LEU A 160 -12.47 23.67 -45.51
C LEU A 160 -12.63 25.02 -44.82
N SER A 161 -12.71 26.09 -45.60
CA SER A 161 -12.91 27.45 -45.09
C SER A 161 -14.38 27.73 -44.79
N LEU A 162 -14.66 28.36 -43.65
CA LEU A 162 -15.88 29.11 -43.38
C LEU A 162 -15.49 30.44 -42.76
N GLU A 163 -15.93 31.54 -43.37
CA GLU A 163 -15.66 32.90 -42.93
C GLU A 163 -16.57 33.30 -41.77
N GLY A 164 -16.05 34.10 -40.83
CA GLY A 164 -16.81 34.58 -39.67
C GLY A 164 -16.06 35.64 -38.86
N SER A 165 -16.17 36.88 -39.31
CA SER A 165 -15.92 38.16 -38.59
C SER A 165 -14.79 38.22 -37.56
N ASP A 166 -13.73 38.95 -37.91
CA ASP A 166 -12.72 39.44 -36.96
C ASP A 166 -13.34 40.38 -35.91
N ASP A 167 -13.32 39.97 -34.63
CA ASP A 167 -13.46 40.86 -33.48
C ASP A 167 -12.42 40.50 -32.40
N ASP A 168 -11.44 41.39 -32.27
CA ASP A 168 -10.46 41.60 -31.19
C ASP A 168 -10.17 40.44 -30.20
N VAL A 169 -9.28 39.52 -30.59
CA VAL A 169 -8.52 38.67 -29.65
C VAL A 169 -7.03 38.99 -29.75
N GLY A 170 -6.59 39.98 -28.97
CA GLY A 170 -5.18 40.33 -28.85
C GLY A 170 -4.31 39.11 -28.55
N SER A 171 -3.26 38.91 -29.35
CA SER A 171 -2.41 37.72 -29.26
C SER A 171 -1.70 37.63 -27.90
N MET A 172 -2.17 36.75 -27.01
CA MET A 172 -1.43 36.44 -25.79
C MET A 172 -0.09 35.80 -26.15
N SER A 173 1.00 36.53 -25.91
CA SER A 173 2.35 36.01 -26.00
C SER A 173 2.50 34.82 -25.07
N VAL A 174 2.73 33.63 -25.64
CA VAL A 174 2.96 32.38 -24.89
C VAL A 174 4.30 32.40 -24.11
N ASN A 175 5.05 33.51 -24.17
CA ASN A 175 6.43 33.65 -23.67
C ASN A 175 6.62 34.65 -22.52
N SER A 176 5.58 35.07 -21.79
CA SER A 176 5.78 35.78 -20.52
C SER A 176 6.31 34.80 -19.45
N LYS A 177 7.54 35.02 -18.95
CA LYS A 177 8.10 34.21 -17.85
C LYS A 177 7.20 34.30 -16.62
N ARG A 178 6.81 33.14 -16.06
CA ARG A 178 5.83 33.07 -14.95
C ARG A 178 6.34 33.65 -13.64
N ILE A 179 7.66 33.61 -13.45
CA ILE A 179 8.34 34.11 -12.27
C ILE A 179 8.97 35.46 -12.62
N ALA A 180 8.55 36.50 -11.90
CA ALA A 180 9.09 37.85 -12.00
C ALA A 180 9.81 38.23 -10.70
N ASN A 181 10.79 39.13 -10.81
CA ASN A 181 11.61 39.65 -9.72
C ASN A 181 12.16 38.55 -8.77
N PRO A 182 12.90 37.56 -9.31
CA PRO A 182 13.48 36.48 -8.52
C PRO A 182 14.58 36.97 -7.59
N VAL A 183 14.65 36.41 -6.37
CA VAL A 183 15.79 36.56 -5.44
C VAL A 183 16.07 35.23 -4.72
N LEU A 184 17.34 34.92 -4.47
CA LEU A 184 17.76 33.72 -3.74
C LEU A 184 18.12 34.07 -2.29
N PHE A 185 17.49 33.40 -1.32
CA PHE A 185 17.76 33.52 0.11
C PHE A 185 18.44 32.25 0.62
N ILE A 186 19.58 32.44 1.30
CA ILE A 186 20.35 31.39 1.96
C ILE A 186 20.26 31.61 3.47
N CYS A 187 19.43 30.78 4.12
CA CYS A 187 19.07 30.90 5.52
C CYS A 187 20.07 30.14 6.41
N ASP A 188 20.93 30.88 7.13
CA ASP A 188 21.66 30.43 8.31
C ASP A 188 22.54 29.16 8.14
N VAL A 189 23.02 28.87 6.93
CA VAL A 189 23.86 27.69 6.62
C VAL A 189 25.28 27.85 7.17
N GLN A 190 25.44 27.69 8.49
CA GLN A 190 26.67 28.01 9.24
C GLN A 190 27.47 26.79 9.70
N GLU A 191 28.77 27.00 9.92
CA GLU A 191 29.75 25.97 10.28
C GLU A 191 29.39 25.12 11.52
N LYS A 192 28.83 25.70 12.59
CA LYS A 192 28.53 24.94 13.82
C LYS A 192 27.38 23.94 13.64
N PHE A 193 26.56 24.08 12.60
CA PHE A 193 25.41 23.21 12.36
C PHE A 193 25.76 21.88 11.69
N ARG A 194 26.99 21.69 11.17
CA ARG A 194 27.42 20.46 10.45
C ARG A 194 27.12 19.15 11.18
N GLY A 195 27.27 19.14 12.51
CA GLY A 195 27.02 17.95 13.33
C GLY A 195 25.61 17.85 13.94
N ALA A 196 24.78 18.89 13.79
CA ALA A 196 23.45 18.98 14.40
C ALA A 196 22.33 18.79 13.38
N ILE A 197 22.47 19.36 12.18
CA ILE A 197 21.45 19.27 11.12
C ILE A 197 21.53 17.93 10.42
N TRP A 198 20.37 17.27 10.30
CA TRP A 198 20.26 16.03 9.55
C TRP A 198 20.63 16.25 8.08
N GLU A 199 21.62 15.49 7.61
CA GLU A 199 22.06 15.45 6.21
C GLU A 199 22.55 16.81 5.65
N PHE A 200 23.15 17.63 6.52
CA PHE A 200 23.59 18.99 6.23
C PHE A 200 24.39 19.17 4.92
N ASP A 201 25.31 18.24 4.59
CA ASP A 201 26.09 18.28 3.36
C ASP A 201 25.21 18.37 2.09
N LYS A 202 24.01 17.76 2.10
CA LYS A 202 23.07 17.82 0.97
C LYS A 202 22.43 19.20 0.86
N VAL A 203 22.18 19.89 1.99
CA VAL A 203 21.76 21.31 2.01
C VAL A 203 22.86 22.19 1.42
N ILE A 204 24.13 21.93 1.76
CA ILE A 204 25.28 22.61 1.15
C ILE A 204 25.27 22.40 -0.37
N LYS A 205 25.19 21.16 -0.85
CA LYS A 205 25.18 20.87 -2.31
C LYS A 205 24.07 21.58 -3.07
N THR A 206 22.84 21.56 -2.56
CA THR A 206 21.73 22.28 -3.20
C THR A 206 21.93 23.80 -3.13
N SER A 207 22.48 24.33 -2.03
CA SER A 207 22.83 25.76 -1.93
C SER A 207 23.90 26.16 -2.94
N GLN A 208 24.97 25.36 -3.11
CA GLN A 208 26.00 25.58 -4.13
C GLN A 208 25.42 25.58 -5.55
N LYS A 209 24.51 24.64 -5.86
CA LYS A 209 23.78 24.57 -7.14
C LYS A 209 22.97 25.84 -7.37
N MET A 210 22.23 26.31 -6.36
CA MET A 210 21.40 27.52 -6.48
C MET A 210 22.24 28.80 -6.61
N VAL A 211 23.37 28.93 -5.92
CA VAL A 211 24.30 30.07 -6.09
C VAL A 211 24.91 30.09 -7.49
N LYS A 212 25.38 28.95 -7.99
CA LYS A 212 25.87 28.83 -9.38
C LYS A 212 24.79 29.21 -10.40
N ALA A 213 23.55 28.77 -10.17
CA ALA A 213 22.43 29.11 -11.04
C ALA A 213 22.05 30.60 -10.97
N ALA A 214 22.07 31.19 -9.78
CA ALA A 214 21.80 32.62 -9.59
C ALA A 214 22.80 33.49 -10.38
N LYS A 215 24.09 33.11 -10.39
CA LYS A 215 25.11 33.76 -11.22
C LYS A 215 24.87 33.61 -12.74
N VAL A 216 24.30 32.49 -13.19
CA VAL A 216 23.95 32.26 -14.60
C VAL A 216 22.71 33.04 -15.03
N LEU A 217 21.77 33.26 -14.10
CA LEU A 217 20.46 33.88 -14.37
C LEU A 217 20.36 35.34 -13.93
N ASP A 218 21.46 35.94 -13.44
CA ASP A 218 21.55 37.29 -12.87
C ASP A 218 20.54 37.56 -11.74
N ILE A 219 20.44 36.60 -10.81
CA ILE A 219 19.51 36.63 -9.68
C ILE A 219 20.24 37.14 -8.43
N PRO A 220 19.75 38.21 -7.77
CA PRO A 220 20.31 38.68 -6.50
C PRO A 220 20.29 37.61 -5.41
N VAL A 221 21.39 37.48 -4.66
CA VAL A 221 21.55 36.53 -3.56
C VAL A 221 21.62 37.29 -2.23
N PHE A 222 20.94 36.76 -1.21
CA PHE A 222 20.98 37.24 0.17
C PHE A 222 21.29 36.10 1.12
N VAL A 223 22.19 36.36 2.08
CA VAL A 223 22.66 35.38 3.05
C VAL A 223 22.48 35.93 4.45
N THR A 224 21.99 35.11 5.38
CA THR A 224 21.97 35.44 6.81
C THR A 224 22.79 34.46 7.62
N THR A 225 23.18 34.90 8.81
CA THR A 225 23.69 34.03 9.88
C THR A 225 22.85 34.26 11.13
N GLN A 226 22.56 33.20 11.87
CA GLN A 226 21.99 33.28 13.20
C GLN A 226 23.16 33.36 14.20
N ASN A 227 23.33 34.49 14.89
CA ASN A 227 24.33 34.70 15.94
C ASN A 227 25.72 34.12 15.61
N ALA A 228 26.37 34.67 14.58
CA ALA A 228 27.65 34.18 14.04
C ALA A 228 28.76 34.07 15.09
N ALA A 229 28.76 34.96 16.09
CA ALA A 229 29.69 34.89 17.22
C ALA A 229 29.61 33.56 18.01
N ARG A 230 28.45 32.89 18.02
CA ARG A 230 28.25 31.58 18.68
C ARG A 230 28.17 30.42 17.69
N LEU A 231 27.50 30.60 16.56
CA LEU A 231 27.18 29.54 15.59
C LEU A 231 28.10 29.52 14.35
N GLY A 232 29.09 30.41 14.31
CA GLY A 232 30.08 30.50 13.22
C GLY A 232 29.57 31.22 11.99
N ASN A 233 30.44 31.40 11.01
CA ASN A 233 30.09 32.02 9.72
C ASN A 233 29.34 31.03 8.82
N THR A 234 28.77 31.54 7.73
CA THR A 234 28.30 30.72 6.59
C THR A 234 29.41 29.77 6.14
N VAL A 235 29.03 28.55 5.74
CA VAL A 235 30.00 27.53 5.30
C VAL A 235 30.82 27.98 4.08
N GLU A 236 32.11 27.68 4.10
CA GLU A 236 33.07 28.12 3.07
C GLU A 236 32.70 27.62 1.67
N GLU A 237 32.14 26.41 1.57
CA GLU A 237 31.67 25.81 0.31
C GLU A 237 30.57 26.63 -0.40
N VAL A 238 29.81 27.44 0.35
CA VAL A 238 28.80 28.36 -0.19
C VAL A 238 29.37 29.77 -0.32
N ALA A 239 30.08 30.25 0.71
CA ALA A 239 30.65 31.60 0.74
C ALA A 239 31.60 31.87 -0.44
N SER A 240 32.49 30.92 -0.76
CA SER A 240 33.44 30.99 -1.88
C SER A 240 32.81 31.00 -3.28
N LEU A 241 31.50 30.71 -3.40
CA LEU A 241 30.77 30.73 -4.67
C LEU A 241 29.90 31.98 -4.86
N LEU A 242 29.74 32.82 -3.83
CA LEU A 242 28.88 34.00 -3.90
C LEU A 242 29.37 34.98 -4.98
N PRO A 243 28.47 35.58 -5.78
CA PRO A 243 28.81 36.68 -6.68
C PRO A 243 29.51 37.84 -5.95
N GLU A 244 30.47 38.50 -6.59
CA GLU A 244 31.25 39.61 -5.99
C GLU A 244 30.39 40.82 -5.56
N ASN A 245 29.21 40.97 -6.17
CA ASN A 245 28.20 41.99 -5.85
C ASN A 245 27.19 41.55 -4.76
N THR A 246 27.37 40.38 -4.14
CA THR A 246 26.53 39.91 -3.03
C THR A 246 26.78 40.78 -1.79
N ALA A 247 25.72 41.21 -1.11
CA ALA A 247 25.86 41.87 0.19
C ALA A 247 26.53 40.93 1.20
N SER A 248 27.34 41.48 2.12
CA SER A 248 27.91 40.68 3.22
C SER A 248 26.80 39.97 4.02
N PRO A 249 27.03 38.75 4.52
CA PRO A 249 26.03 38.02 5.30
C PRO A 249 25.51 38.86 6.48
N ILE A 250 24.19 38.92 6.62
CA ILE A 250 23.51 39.71 7.65
C ILE A 250 23.37 38.85 8.90
N ASP A 251 24.09 39.19 9.97
CA ASP A 251 23.98 38.48 11.24
C ASP A 251 22.75 38.94 12.03
N LYS A 252 21.96 37.97 12.51
CA LYS A 252 20.68 38.20 13.19
C LYS A 252 20.52 37.35 14.43
N THR A 253 19.66 37.82 15.32
CA THR A 253 19.14 37.05 16.47
C THR A 253 17.67 36.66 16.30
N ALA A 254 16.92 37.36 15.45
CA ALA A 254 15.57 36.97 15.05
C ALA A 254 15.61 35.73 14.16
N PHE A 255 14.63 34.82 14.30
CA PHE A 255 14.57 33.61 13.48
C PHE A 255 14.29 33.91 12.01
N SER A 256 13.38 34.85 11.71
CA SER A 256 13.12 35.30 10.34
C SER A 256 14.31 36.07 9.74
N MET A 257 14.59 35.84 8.45
CA MET A 257 15.59 36.61 7.69
C MET A 257 15.15 38.07 7.47
N LEU A 258 13.87 38.40 7.58
CA LEU A 258 13.32 39.75 7.33
C LEU A 258 13.62 40.75 8.47
N VAL A 259 14.88 40.85 8.87
CA VAL A 259 15.39 41.93 9.73
C VAL A 259 15.50 43.26 8.96
N PRO A 260 15.52 44.42 9.65
CA PRO A 260 15.51 45.75 9.00
C PRO A 260 16.59 45.96 7.94
N ASP A 261 17.79 45.41 8.15
CA ASP A 261 18.91 45.50 7.21
C ASP A 261 18.57 44.78 5.88
N LEU A 262 18.07 43.54 5.95
CA LEU A 262 17.66 42.80 4.75
C LEU A 262 16.49 43.51 4.06
N GLN A 263 15.47 43.97 4.81
CA GLN A 263 14.35 44.74 4.26
C GLN A 263 14.85 45.99 3.51
N THR A 264 15.88 46.68 4.04
CA THR A 264 16.51 47.85 3.39
C THR A 264 17.21 47.49 2.08
N HIS A 265 17.75 46.27 1.95
CA HIS A 265 18.29 45.78 0.68
C HIS A 265 17.18 45.38 -0.31
N LEU A 266 16.13 44.70 0.14
CA LEU A 266 15.00 44.31 -0.71
C LEU A 266 14.25 45.52 -1.27
N ALA A 267 14.08 46.58 -0.46
CA ALA A 267 13.48 47.84 -0.87
C ALA A 267 14.27 48.60 -1.97
N LYS A 268 15.55 48.28 -2.16
CA LYS A 268 16.37 48.83 -3.27
C LYS A 268 16.21 48.04 -4.58
N LEU A 269 15.76 46.79 -4.50
CA LEU A 269 15.49 45.93 -5.67
C LEU A 269 14.05 46.09 -6.18
N ALA A 270 13.08 46.32 -5.29
CA ALA A 270 11.68 46.51 -5.67
C ALA A 270 11.45 47.92 -6.24
N THR A 271 11.22 48.02 -7.55
CA THR A 271 10.78 49.26 -8.19
C THR A 271 9.28 49.47 -7.93
N GLY A 272 8.96 50.17 -6.85
CA GLY A 272 7.58 50.43 -6.42
C GLY A 272 6.98 49.28 -5.62
N ASN A 273 5.69 48.98 -5.81
CA ASN A 273 4.95 47.98 -5.03
C ASN A 273 5.10 46.53 -5.56
N GLU A 274 6.06 46.27 -6.46
CA GLU A 274 6.23 44.96 -7.07
C GLU A 274 6.63 43.88 -6.06
N LYS A 275 6.03 42.70 -6.18
CA LYS A 275 6.24 41.58 -5.28
C LYS A 275 7.33 40.65 -5.81
N LEU A 276 8.40 40.52 -5.02
CA LEU A 276 9.48 39.57 -5.27
C LEU A 276 9.00 38.10 -5.29
N SER A 277 9.73 37.28 -6.04
CA SER A 277 9.66 35.82 -5.99
C SER A 277 10.89 35.29 -5.26
N VAL A 278 10.73 34.88 -4.00
CA VAL A 278 11.84 34.48 -3.12
C VAL A 278 12.05 32.98 -3.19
N PHE A 279 13.28 32.55 -3.47
CA PHE A 279 13.70 31.15 -3.46
C PHE A 279 14.48 30.89 -2.18
N LEU A 280 14.06 29.90 -1.38
CA LEU A 280 14.59 29.71 -0.04
C LEU A 280 15.28 28.35 0.10
N VAL A 281 16.56 28.40 0.49
CA VAL A 281 17.39 27.27 0.92
C VAL A 281 17.95 27.53 2.31
N GLY A 282 18.31 26.48 3.04
CA GLY A 282 19.01 26.56 4.32
C GLY A 282 18.27 25.94 5.51
N ILE A 283 18.49 26.49 6.70
CA ILE A 283 18.14 25.87 7.98
C ILE A 283 17.61 26.90 9.00
N GLU A 284 16.87 26.50 10.03
CA GLU A 284 16.17 25.22 10.14
C GLU A 284 14.80 25.28 9.46
N THR A 285 14.38 24.19 8.81
CA THR A 285 13.12 24.13 8.03
C THR A 285 11.93 24.57 8.88
N HIS A 286 11.85 24.08 10.12
CA HIS A 286 10.75 24.34 11.05
C HIS A 286 10.90 25.65 11.86
N ILE A 287 12.07 26.30 11.84
CA ILE A 287 12.37 27.55 12.57
C ILE A 287 12.59 28.70 11.58
N CYS A 288 13.85 29.01 11.24
CA CYS A 288 14.19 30.22 10.48
C CYS A 288 13.58 30.23 9.08
N VAL A 289 13.59 29.10 8.38
CA VAL A 289 12.96 28.94 7.05
C VAL A 289 11.44 29.13 7.14
N THR A 290 10.78 28.56 8.17
CA THR A 290 9.34 28.70 8.39
C THR A 290 8.97 30.15 8.70
N GLN A 291 9.62 30.78 9.68
CA GLN A 291 9.34 32.17 10.08
C GLN A 291 9.56 33.14 8.91
N THR A 292 10.68 32.99 8.19
CA THR A 292 10.98 33.79 6.98
C THR A 292 9.91 33.64 5.90
N THR A 293 9.44 32.42 5.67
CA THR A 293 8.39 32.14 4.66
C THR A 293 7.07 32.79 5.05
N LEU A 294 6.65 32.67 6.31
CA LEU A 294 5.40 33.26 6.81
C LEU A 294 5.42 34.79 6.74
N ASP A 295 6.52 35.42 7.14
CA ASP A 295 6.67 36.88 7.07
C ASP A 295 6.64 37.37 5.61
N LEU A 296 7.35 36.69 4.70
CA LEU A 296 7.35 37.01 3.27
C LEU A 296 5.95 36.89 2.64
N LEU A 297 5.23 35.80 2.96
CA LEU A 297 3.85 35.59 2.50
C LEU A 297 2.91 36.67 3.07
N SER A 298 3.07 37.07 4.33
CA SER A 298 2.28 38.14 4.95
C SER A 298 2.49 39.50 4.26
N GLN A 299 3.68 39.74 3.72
CA GLN A 299 4.03 40.91 2.91
C GLN A 299 3.61 40.77 1.44
N GLY A 300 2.99 39.64 1.05
CA GLY A 300 2.48 39.37 -0.30
C GLY A 300 3.54 38.96 -1.31
N HIS A 301 4.72 38.51 -0.87
CA HIS A 301 5.73 37.93 -1.76
C HIS A 301 5.35 36.50 -2.16
N LYS A 302 5.78 36.07 -3.36
CA LYS A 302 5.72 34.65 -3.74
C LYS A 302 6.93 33.96 -3.12
N VAL A 303 6.73 32.87 -2.39
CA VAL A 303 7.84 32.12 -1.77
C VAL A 303 7.90 30.70 -2.35
N TYR A 304 9.09 30.30 -2.76
CA TYR A 304 9.40 28.97 -3.25
C TYR A 304 10.40 28.32 -2.29
N VAL A 305 9.93 27.31 -1.53
CA VAL A 305 10.79 26.59 -0.57
C VAL A 305 11.33 25.36 -1.27
N LEU A 306 12.66 25.26 -1.38
CA LEU A 306 13.31 24.16 -2.07
C LEU A 306 13.45 22.96 -1.14
N ALA A 307 12.58 21.97 -1.30
CA ALA A 307 12.51 20.79 -0.44
C ALA A 307 13.81 19.98 -0.42
N ASP A 308 14.55 19.94 -1.54
CA ASP A 308 15.87 19.34 -1.68
C ASP A 308 17.02 20.23 -1.16
N GLY A 309 16.72 21.43 -0.67
CA GLY A 309 17.67 22.43 -0.18
C GLY A 309 17.36 22.99 1.22
N VAL A 310 16.48 22.36 1.99
CA VAL A 310 16.19 22.75 3.39
C VAL A 310 16.23 21.54 4.33
N SER A 311 16.79 21.72 5.53
CA SER A 311 16.81 20.69 6.58
C SER A 311 16.63 21.24 8.00
N SER A 312 16.51 20.35 8.99
CA SER A 312 16.36 20.60 10.42
C SER A 312 17.24 19.63 11.22
N CYS A 313 17.42 19.85 12.52
CA CYS A 313 18.08 18.91 13.42
C CYS A 313 17.34 17.56 13.42
N ASN A 314 16.02 17.56 13.62
CA ASN A 314 15.23 16.35 13.52
C ASN A 314 14.66 16.16 12.10
N ALA A 315 14.97 15.03 11.47
CA ALA A 315 14.51 14.70 10.12
C ALA A 315 12.97 14.76 9.97
N ALA A 316 12.24 14.37 11.01
CA ALA A 316 10.78 14.29 11.03
C ALA A 316 10.08 15.67 11.03
N GLU A 317 10.76 16.74 11.44
CA GLU A 317 10.16 18.09 11.47
C GLU A 317 10.08 18.73 10.08
N ARG A 318 10.97 18.33 9.15
CA ARG A 318 10.96 18.80 7.76
C ARG A 318 9.61 18.61 7.05
N PRO A 319 9.04 17.39 6.93
CA PRO A 319 7.77 17.20 6.22
C PRO A 319 6.60 17.93 6.89
N VAL A 320 6.59 18.04 8.22
CA VAL A 320 5.56 18.79 8.96
C VAL A 320 5.62 20.28 8.61
N ALA A 321 6.82 20.87 8.65
CA ALA A 321 7.04 22.27 8.28
C ALA A 321 6.72 22.53 6.80
N LEU A 322 7.21 21.70 5.87
CA LEU A 322 6.93 21.84 4.44
C LEU A 322 5.44 21.73 4.12
N HIS A 323 4.72 20.77 4.72
CA HIS A 323 3.27 20.63 4.54
C HIS A 323 2.51 21.85 5.09
N ARG A 324 2.94 22.41 6.22
CA ARG A 324 2.39 23.68 6.72
C ARG A 324 2.63 24.81 5.73
N LEU A 325 3.87 25.06 5.32
CA LEU A 325 4.21 26.17 4.43
C LEU A 325 3.46 26.11 3.08
N ALA A 326 3.25 24.91 2.54
CA ALA A 326 2.41 24.70 1.35
C ALA A 326 0.96 25.17 1.57
N ARG A 327 0.37 24.89 2.74
CA ARG A 327 -1.00 25.31 3.10
C ARG A 327 -1.13 26.80 3.37
N GLU A 328 -0.06 27.44 3.84
CA GLU A 328 0.00 28.89 4.08
C GLU A 328 0.21 29.70 2.77
N GLY A 329 0.48 29.01 1.65
CA GLY A 329 0.57 29.60 0.30
C GLY A 329 1.97 29.61 -0.32
N ALA A 330 2.98 29.00 0.30
CA ALA A 330 4.29 28.82 -0.33
C ALA A 330 4.27 27.70 -1.38
N THR A 331 5.02 27.89 -2.46
CA THR A 331 5.28 26.82 -3.43
C THR A 331 6.42 25.93 -2.92
N VAL A 332 6.10 24.76 -2.38
CA VAL A 332 7.13 23.75 -2.07
C VAL A 332 7.51 23.03 -3.36
N THR A 333 8.78 23.13 -3.76
CA THR A 333 9.29 22.61 -5.04
C THR A 333 10.71 22.07 -4.89
N THR A 334 11.35 21.63 -5.98
CA THR A 334 12.77 21.21 -6.00
C THR A 334 13.62 22.17 -6.82
N SER A 335 14.93 22.21 -6.53
CA SER A 335 15.90 23.06 -7.22
C SER A 335 15.83 22.90 -8.74
N GLU A 336 15.78 21.65 -9.24
CA GLU A 336 15.76 21.39 -10.68
C GLU A 336 14.45 21.84 -11.35
N SER A 337 13.31 21.62 -10.69
CA SER A 337 12.01 22.06 -11.21
C SER A 337 11.96 23.59 -11.32
N LEU A 338 12.41 24.30 -10.28
CA LEU A 338 12.45 25.77 -10.26
C LEU A 338 13.36 26.33 -11.36
N LEU A 339 14.54 25.72 -11.58
CA LEU A 339 15.48 26.19 -12.59
C LEU A 339 14.93 26.08 -14.01
N PHE A 340 14.16 25.04 -14.35
CA PHE A 340 13.51 24.97 -15.65
C PHE A 340 12.26 25.86 -15.74
N GLU A 341 11.55 26.13 -14.64
CA GLU A 341 10.46 27.10 -14.61
C GLU A 341 10.94 28.55 -14.85
N LEU A 342 12.12 28.92 -14.32
CA LEU A 342 12.80 30.19 -14.58
C LEU A 342 13.24 30.38 -16.04
N VAL A 343 13.66 29.29 -16.69
CA VAL A 343 14.12 29.27 -18.08
C VAL A 343 12.93 29.30 -19.05
N GLY A 344 11.87 28.54 -18.79
CA GLY A 344 10.60 28.57 -19.54
C GLY A 344 10.62 27.87 -20.90
N ASP A 345 11.63 28.12 -21.74
CA ASP A 345 11.79 27.52 -23.08
C ASP A 345 13.24 27.03 -23.26
N ALA A 346 13.43 25.87 -23.90
CA ALA A 346 14.74 25.36 -24.30
C ALA A 346 15.47 26.24 -25.34
N LYS A 347 14.77 27.22 -25.93
CA LYS A 347 15.34 28.27 -26.80
C LYS A 347 15.94 29.46 -26.05
N ASP A 348 15.68 29.61 -24.75
CA ASP A 348 16.27 30.70 -23.95
C ASP A 348 17.81 30.59 -23.94
N GLY A 349 18.50 31.73 -24.04
CA GLY A 349 19.97 31.77 -24.11
C GLY A 349 20.66 31.08 -22.92
N ASN A 350 20.04 31.11 -21.74
CA ASN A 350 20.56 30.52 -20.52
C ASN A 350 20.27 29.02 -20.40
N PHE A 351 19.40 28.43 -21.25
CA PHE A 351 19.04 27.01 -21.19
C PHE A 351 20.27 26.09 -21.24
N ARG A 352 21.26 26.39 -22.08
CA ARG A 352 22.48 25.55 -22.19
C ARG A 352 23.31 25.57 -20.92
N ALA A 353 23.43 26.74 -20.27
CA ALA A 353 24.17 26.88 -19.02
C ALA A 353 23.45 26.19 -17.86
N VAL A 354 22.13 26.40 -17.73
CA VAL A 354 21.29 25.74 -16.71
C VAL A 354 21.27 24.22 -16.92
N SER A 355 21.08 23.73 -18.15
CA SER A 355 21.15 22.29 -18.46
C SER A 355 22.53 21.70 -18.20
N GLY A 356 23.61 22.47 -18.41
CA GLY A 356 24.97 22.09 -18.05
C GLY A 356 25.13 21.90 -16.54
N LEU A 357 24.69 22.88 -15.75
CA LEU A 357 24.72 22.85 -14.28
C LEU A 357 23.88 21.71 -13.69
N VAL A 358 22.70 21.44 -14.26
CA VAL A 358 21.86 20.28 -13.88
C VAL A 358 22.58 18.96 -14.16
N LYS A 359 23.31 18.84 -15.28
CA LYS A 359 24.12 17.65 -15.58
C LYS A 359 25.33 17.50 -14.65
N GLU A 360 26.01 18.60 -14.32
CA GLU A 360 27.11 18.66 -13.36
C GLU A 360 26.66 18.19 -11.97
N THR A 361 25.52 18.69 -11.51
CA THR A 361 24.97 18.45 -10.16
C THR A 361 24.01 17.24 -10.09
N LYS A 362 23.97 16.40 -11.12
CA LYS A 362 22.95 15.35 -11.28
C LYS A 362 22.91 14.36 -10.11
N GLU A 363 24.06 13.80 -9.73
CA GLU A 363 24.08 12.77 -8.67
C GLU A 363 23.83 13.38 -7.29
N ASP A 364 24.42 14.55 -6.99
CA ASP A 364 24.14 15.31 -5.77
C ASP A 364 22.63 15.64 -5.66
N THR A 365 22.01 16.10 -6.75
CA THR A 365 20.56 16.39 -6.81
C THR A 365 19.74 15.13 -6.60
N LYS A 366 20.09 14.02 -7.27
CA LYS A 366 19.40 12.74 -7.12
C LYS A 366 19.44 12.28 -5.66
N VAL A 367 20.62 12.26 -5.04
CA VAL A 367 20.77 11.82 -3.64
C VAL A 367 20.06 12.79 -2.68
N ALA A 368 20.08 14.09 -2.94
CA ALA A 368 19.32 15.08 -2.18
C ALA A 368 17.80 14.83 -2.26
N VAL A 369 17.25 14.68 -3.47
CA VAL A 369 15.82 14.35 -3.69
C VAL A 369 15.46 12.99 -3.07
N GLU A 370 16.27 11.96 -3.26
CA GLU A 370 16.10 10.63 -2.65
C GLU A 370 16.22 10.62 -1.13
N THR A 371 16.78 11.66 -0.49
CA THR A 371 16.89 11.77 0.98
C THR A 371 15.80 12.68 1.54
N PHE A 372 15.67 13.88 0.97
CA PHE A 372 14.86 14.97 1.47
C PHE A 372 13.44 15.02 0.91
N CYS A 373 13.24 14.54 -0.31
CA CYS A 373 11.97 14.55 -1.02
C CYS A 373 11.34 13.15 -1.10
N ARG A 374 11.79 12.20 -0.27
CA ARG A 374 10.96 11.06 0.11
C ARG A 374 9.70 11.61 0.78
N LEU A 375 8.63 11.68 0.01
CA LEU A 375 7.28 11.63 0.54
C LEU A 375 7.22 10.48 1.55
N THR A 376 6.57 10.69 2.70
CA THR A 376 6.49 9.72 3.80
C THR A 376 5.56 8.55 3.48
N SER A 377 5.74 7.92 2.32
CA SER A 377 5.49 6.49 2.19
C SER A 377 6.56 5.76 2.99
N VAL A 378 6.16 5.16 4.12
CA VAL A 378 6.83 3.93 4.55
C VAL A 378 6.88 3.01 3.33
N ILE A 379 8.02 2.40 3.05
CA ILE A 379 8.24 1.61 1.81
C ILE A 379 7.54 0.25 1.97
N VAL A 380 6.21 0.26 1.89
CA VAL A 380 5.38 -0.93 2.12
C VAL A 380 5.63 -1.98 1.02
N GLY A 381 5.71 -3.26 1.37
CA GLY A 381 6.13 -4.34 0.46
C GLY A 381 7.63 -4.41 0.17
N GLU A 382 8.52 -3.94 1.07
CA GLU A 382 9.98 -4.06 0.82
C GLU A 382 10.45 -5.51 0.78
N ALA A 383 10.13 -6.34 1.79
CA ALA A 383 10.39 -7.78 1.74
C ALA A 383 9.78 -8.42 0.50
N GLN A 384 8.55 -8.05 0.14
CA GLN A 384 7.87 -8.57 -1.04
C GLN A 384 8.68 -8.32 -2.33
N ARG A 385 9.21 -7.09 -2.52
CA ARG A 385 10.09 -6.75 -3.66
C ARG A 385 11.49 -7.36 -3.61
N ARG A 386 11.94 -7.86 -2.46
CA ARG A 386 13.24 -8.58 -2.31
C ARG A 386 13.10 -10.10 -2.51
N ILE A 387 11.92 -10.66 -2.27
CA ILE A 387 11.66 -12.11 -2.23
C ILE A 387 10.93 -12.61 -3.48
N GLU A 388 10.05 -11.79 -4.07
CA GLU A 388 9.26 -12.13 -5.24
C GLU A 388 9.69 -11.33 -6.48
N GLU A 389 9.61 -11.97 -7.65
CA GLU A 389 9.75 -11.34 -8.96
C GLU A 389 8.58 -11.72 -9.86
N THR A 390 8.29 -10.91 -10.87
CA THR A 390 7.19 -11.17 -11.80
C THR A 390 7.59 -12.16 -12.88
N PRO A 391 6.88 -13.30 -13.01
CA PRO A 391 7.20 -14.29 -14.03
C PRO A 391 7.18 -13.69 -15.44
N THR A 392 8.24 -13.99 -16.20
CA THR A 392 8.37 -13.62 -17.62
C THR A 392 7.74 -14.65 -18.55
N ASP A 393 7.80 -15.93 -18.18
CA ASP A 393 7.33 -17.04 -18.99
C ASP A 393 5.80 -17.05 -19.12
N ALA A 394 5.28 -17.53 -20.24
CA ALA A 394 3.85 -17.73 -20.43
C ALA A 394 3.31 -18.78 -19.44
N LEU A 395 2.05 -18.64 -19.02
CA LEU A 395 1.34 -19.72 -18.34
C LEU A 395 1.16 -20.90 -19.31
N LYS A 396 1.29 -22.12 -18.80
CA LYS A 396 1.02 -23.33 -19.59
C LYS A 396 -0.48 -23.53 -19.65
N LEU A 397 -1.04 -23.41 -20.86
CA LEU A 397 -2.46 -23.69 -21.08
C LEU A 397 -2.77 -25.15 -20.72
N PRO A 398 -3.93 -25.44 -20.10
CA PRO A 398 -4.28 -26.80 -19.74
C PRO A 398 -4.46 -27.71 -20.97
N GLN A 399 -4.04 -28.96 -20.85
CA GLN A 399 -4.20 -29.99 -21.87
C GLN A 399 -5.21 -31.05 -21.45
N GLU A 400 -5.81 -31.71 -22.43
CA GLU A 400 -6.65 -32.89 -22.19
C GLU A 400 -5.78 -34.08 -21.77
N GLY A 401 -6.16 -34.73 -20.68
CA GLY A 401 -5.46 -35.86 -20.08
C GLY A 401 -6.12 -37.21 -20.38
N SER A 402 -6.03 -38.13 -19.41
CA SER A 402 -6.66 -39.45 -19.49
C SER A 402 -8.20 -39.36 -19.48
N PRO A 403 -8.91 -40.42 -19.93
CA PRO A 403 -10.35 -40.54 -19.74
C PRO A 403 -10.76 -40.30 -18.29
N PHE A 404 -11.89 -39.62 -18.09
CA PHE A 404 -12.42 -39.26 -16.78
C PHE A 404 -13.77 -39.94 -16.56
N GLU A 405 -13.86 -40.77 -15.54
CA GLU A 405 -15.10 -41.47 -15.15
C GLU A 405 -16.12 -40.48 -14.58
N LEU A 406 -17.32 -40.46 -15.17
CA LEU A 406 -18.35 -39.47 -14.87
C LEU A 406 -19.41 -40.07 -13.93
N ASP A 407 -19.70 -39.37 -12.83
CA ASP A 407 -20.73 -39.75 -11.87
C ASP A 407 -22.14 -39.51 -12.44
N SER A 408 -23.07 -40.44 -12.17
CA SER A 408 -24.46 -40.42 -12.62
C SER A 408 -25.21 -39.14 -12.23
N ALA A 409 -24.88 -38.52 -11.08
CA ALA A 409 -25.47 -37.26 -10.66
C ALA A 409 -25.09 -36.08 -11.57
N VAL A 410 -23.94 -36.15 -12.25
CA VAL A 410 -23.52 -35.11 -13.21
C VAL A 410 -24.27 -35.26 -14.53
N VAL A 411 -24.50 -36.50 -15.00
CA VAL A 411 -25.28 -36.78 -16.22
C VAL A 411 -26.74 -36.33 -16.04
N GLU A 412 -27.34 -36.60 -14.88
CA GLU A 412 -28.67 -36.11 -14.53
C GLU A 412 -28.74 -34.58 -14.44
N ALA A 413 -27.62 -33.91 -14.20
CA ALA A 413 -27.52 -32.46 -14.02
C ALA A 413 -27.17 -31.69 -15.31
N PHE A 414 -27.10 -32.35 -16.47
CA PHE A 414 -26.94 -31.63 -17.75
C PHE A 414 -28.13 -30.68 -17.99
N PRO A 415 -27.87 -29.42 -18.43
CA PRO A 415 -28.89 -28.37 -18.48
C PRO A 415 -29.97 -28.61 -19.55
N VAL A 416 -29.69 -29.45 -20.55
CA VAL A 416 -30.63 -29.82 -21.61
C VAL A 416 -31.03 -31.29 -21.45
N PRO A 417 -32.31 -31.61 -21.13
CA PRO A 417 -32.78 -32.99 -21.00
C PRO A 417 -32.54 -33.82 -22.27
N GLY A 418 -32.09 -35.06 -22.11
CA GLY A 418 -31.77 -35.96 -23.24
C GLY A 418 -30.37 -35.75 -23.84
N THR A 419 -29.55 -34.86 -23.29
CA THR A 419 -28.13 -34.73 -23.63
C THR A 419 -27.38 -36.04 -23.38
N LYS A 420 -26.54 -36.47 -24.34
CA LYS A 420 -25.71 -37.67 -24.24
C LYS A 420 -24.25 -37.27 -24.04
N LEU A 421 -23.53 -37.96 -23.16
CA LEU A 421 -22.08 -37.84 -23.08
C LEU A 421 -21.43 -38.54 -24.30
N LEU A 422 -20.58 -37.82 -25.04
CA LEU A 422 -19.74 -38.39 -26.09
C LEU A 422 -18.35 -38.75 -25.55
N ARG A 423 -17.74 -37.83 -24.79
CA ARG A 423 -16.38 -37.98 -24.27
C ARG A 423 -16.20 -37.22 -22.96
N SER A 424 -15.38 -37.76 -22.07
CA SER A 424 -15.02 -37.16 -20.79
C SER A 424 -13.53 -37.40 -20.54
N VAL A 425 -12.76 -36.33 -20.36
CA VAL A 425 -11.30 -36.37 -20.16
C VAL A 425 -10.89 -35.43 -19.04
N GLN A 426 -9.84 -35.81 -18.29
CA GLN A 426 -9.24 -34.92 -17.29
C GLN A 426 -8.74 -33.64 -17.99
N TYR A 427 -8.93 -32.50 -17.33
CA TYR A 427 -8.54 -31.20 -17.87
C TYR A 427 -8.15 -30.25 -16.75
N ALA A 428 -7.00 -29.59 -16.86
CA ALA A 428 -6.38 -28.73 -15.84
C ALA A 428 -6.07 -29.42 -14.49
N ASP A 429 -5.31 -28.70 -13.66
CA ASP A 429 -5.03 -29.03 -12.26
C ASP A 429 -5.76 -28.03 -11.36
N SER A 430 -6.35 -28.49 -10.25
CA SER A 430 -7.04 -27.63 -9.27
C SER A 430 -6.70 -28.06 -7.84
N LEU A 431 -6.54 -27.09 -6.93
CA LEU A 431 -6.17 -27.36 -5.53
C LEU A 431 -7.21 -28.26 -4.85
N GLY A 432 -6.82 -29.51 -4.56
CA GLY A 432 -7.66 -30.50 -3.88
C GLY A 432 -8.89 -30.98 -4.65
N SER A 433 -9.01 -30.65 -5.94
CA SER A 433 -10.15 -31.01 -6.79
C SER A 433 -9.68 -31.68 -8.09
N LYS A 434 -10.49 -32.60 -8.62
CA LYS A 434 -10.29 -33.14 -9.97
C LYS A 434 -11.15 -32.38 -10.96
N THR A 435 -10.63 -32.11 -12.14
CA THR A 435 -11.30 -31.32 -13.18
C THR A 435 -11.32 -32.05 -14.52
N ALA A 436 -12.36 -31.83 -15.31
CA ALA A 436 -12.61 -32.55 -16.55
C ALA A 436 -13.32 -31.67 -17.60
N LYS A 437 -13.02 -31.96 -18.86
CA LYS A 437 -13.77 -31.47 -20.02
C LYS A 437 -14.75 -32.57 -20.45
N LEU A 438 -16.02 -32.21 -20.53
CA LEU A 438 -17.09 -33.05 -21.04
C LEU A 438 -17.45 -32.57 -22.45
N GLU A 439 -17.58 -33.51 -23.38
CA GLU A 439 -18.05 -33.31 -24.75
C GLU A 439 -19.37 -34.07 -24.89
N VAL A 440 -20.43 -33.38 -25.28
CA VAL A 440 -21.80 -33.91 -25.24
C VAL A 440 -22.55 -33.67 -26.55
N GLU A 441 -23.50 -34.54 -26.86
CA GLU A 441 -24.47 -34.37 -27.95
C GLU A 441 -25.81 -33.92 -27.36
N LEU A 442 -26.31 -32.77 -27.78
CA LEU A 442 -27.66 -32.30 -27.46
C LEU A 442 -28.72 -33.10 -28.27
N PRO A 443 -30.00 -33.13 -27.85
CA PRO A 443 -31.05 -33.86 -28.58
C PRO A 443 -31.23 -33.48 -30.06
N GLY A 444 -30.77 -32.29 -30.48
CA GLY A 444 -30.75 -31.85 -31.88
C GLY A 444 -29.52 -32.28 -32.70
N GLY A 445 -28.60 -33.07 -32.13
CA GLY A 445 -27.35 -33.52 -32.79
C GLY A 445 -26.20 -32.50 -32.76
N GLN A 446 -26.37 -31.36 -32.08
CA GLN A 446 -25.31 -30.38 -31.86
C GLN A 446 -24.36 -30.84 -30.75
N THR A 447 -23.05 -30.71 -30.96
CA THR A 447 -22.03 -30.95 -29.93
C THR A 447 -21.83 -29.72 -29.06
N GLU A 448 -21.81 -29.90 -27.74
CA GLU A 448 -21.48 -28.86 -26.75
C GLU A 448 -20.40 -29.32 -25.77
N HIS A 449 -19.84 -28.38 -25.01
CA HIS A 449 -18.77 -28.65 -24.05
C HIS A 449 -19.04 -28.06 -22.66
N TYR A 450 -18.83 -28.87 -21.62
CA TYR A 450 -18.92 -28.44 -20.22
C TYR A 450 -17.62 -28.66 -19.46
N PHE A 451 -17.33 -27.78 -18.52
CA PHE A 451 -16.28 -27.95 -17.53
C PHE A 451 -16.87 -28.51 -16.24
N LEU A 452 -16.24 -29.57 -15.73
CA LEU A 452 -16.63 -30.25 -14.50
C LEU A 452 -15.50 -30.13 -13.49
N LYS A 453 -15.83 -29.76 -12.25
CA LYS A 453 -14.95 -29.76 -11.08
C LYS A 453 -15.54 -30.68 -10.02
N VAL A 454 -14.76 -31.61 -9.49
CA VAL A 454 -15.16 -32.57 -8.44
C VAL A 454 -14.23 -32.42 -7.25
N ALA A 455 -14.78 -31.92 -6.14
CA ALA A 455 -14.11 -31.74 -4.86
C ALA A 455 -14.46 -32.88 -3.89
N GLN A 456 -13.58 -33.17 -2.93
CA GLN A 456 -13.78 -34.24 -1.94
C GLN A 456 -13.55 -33.75 -0.50
N GLY A 457 -14.28 -34.34 0.45
CA GLY A 457 -14.14 -34.10 1.89
C GLY A 457 -15.18 -33.17 2.49
N ASP A 458 -15.08 -32.93 3.81
CA ASP A 458 -16.15 -32.33 4.63
C ASP A 458 -16.52 -30.88 4.22
N THR A 459 -15.60 -30.16 3.57
CA THR A 459 -15.83 -28.79 3.08
C THR A 459 -16.27 -28.73 1.62
N ALA A 460 -16.20 -29.83 0.86
CA ALA A 460 -16.42 -29.85 -0.59
C ALA A 460 -17.79 -29.29 -0.99
N ALA A 461 -18.86 -29.66 -0.27
CA ALA A 461 -20.20 -29.13 -0.49
C ALA A 461 -20.26 -27.60 -0.42
N LYS A 462 -19.62 -27.02 0.60
CA LYS A 462 -19.61 -25.56 0.83
C LYS A 462 -18.76 -24.84 -0.21
N LYS A 463 -17.64 -25.45 -0.65
CA LYS A 463 -16.80 -24.91 -1.73
C LYS A 463 -17.57 -24.86 -3.05
N CYS A 464 -18.16 -25.98 -3.48
CA CYS A 464 -18.98 -26.03 -4.69
C CYS A 464 -20.18 -25.07 -4.64
N GLN A 465 -20.86 -24.96 -3.49
CA GLN A 465 -21.95 -24.00 -3.30
C GLN A 465 -21.48 -22.54 -3.41
N GLY A 466 -20.38 -22.19 -2.73
CA GLY A 466 -19.84 -20.83 -2.73
C GLY A 466 -19.38 -20.38 -4.11
N GLU A 467 -18.69 -21.26 -4.85
CA GLU A 467 -18.26 -21.01 -6.23
C GLU A 467 -19.46 -20.91 -7.18
N TYR A 468 -20.44 -21.82 -7.09
CA TYR A 468 -21.68 -21.77 -7.89
C TYR A 468 -22.45 -20.46 -7.71
N GLU A 469 -22.70 -20.05 -6.46
CA GLU A 469 -23.42 -18.82 -6.16
C GLU A 469 -22.60 -17.56 -6.52
N SER A 470 -21.26 -17.62 -6.47
CA SER A 470 -20.37 -16.56 -6.97
C SER A 470 -20.50 -16.38 -8.48
N LEU A 471 -20.32 -17.46 -9.24
CA LEU A 471 -20.45 -17.47 -10.70
C LEU A 471 -21.84 -16.96 -11.13
N LYS A 472 -22.89 -17.41 -10.46
CA LYS A 472 -24.28 -17.03 -10.74
C LYS A 472 -24.56 -15.55 -10.44
N ALA A 473 -24.01 -15.01 -9.36
CA ALA A 473 -24.12 -13.60 -9.04
C ALA A 473 -23.37 -12.71 -10.05
N VAL A 474 -22.24 -13.19 -10.60
CA VAL A 474 -21.45 -12.46 -11.60
C VAL A 474 -22.03 -12.55 -13.01
N ASP A 475 -22.48 -13.72 -13.48
CA ASP A 475 -23.14 -13.87 -14.80
C ASP A 475 -24.42 -13.01 -14.88
N ALA A 476 -25.15 -12.85 -13.77
CA ALA A 476 -26.33 -11.99 -13.69
C ALA A 476 -26.02 -10.47 -13.85
N VAL A 477 -24.80 -10.02 -13.55
CA VAL A 477 -24.37 -8.61 -13.67
C VAL A 477 -23.58 -8.36 -14.95
N SER A 478 -22.77 -9.33 -15.36
CA SER A 478 -21.83 -9.21 -16.47
C SER A 478 -21.81 -10.50 -17.29
N PRO A 479 -22.89 -10.80 -18.04
CA PRO A 479 -23.04 -12.06 -18.76
C PRO A 479 -21.82 -12.45 -19.58
N GLY A 480 -21.41 -13.71 -19.47
CA GLY A 480 -20.25 -14.24 -20.19
C GLY A 480 -18.88 -13.72 -19.73
N PHE A 481 -18.80 -12.87 -18.69
CA PHE A 481 -17.52 -12.56 -18.01
C PHE A 481 -17.02 -13.73 -17.14
N VAL A 482 -17.90 -14.69 -16.86
CA VAL A 482 -17.60 -15.97 -16.22
C VAL A 482 -18.14 -17.11 -17.10
N PRO A 483 -17.65 -18.35 -16.94
CA PRO A 483 -18.37 -19.53 -17.45
C PRO A 483 -19.74 -19.62 -16.77
N ARG A 484 -20.81 -19.88 -17.52
CA ARG A 484 -22.15 -19.98 -16.91
C ARG A 484 -22.22 -21.21 -16.00
N PRO A 485 -22.63 -21.06 -14.74
CA PRO A 485 -22.83 -22.20 -13.85
C PRO A 485 -24.16 -22.88 -14.16
N HIS A 486 -24.14 -24.20 -14.39
CA HIS A 486 -25.33 -24.99 -14.68
C HIS A 486 -25.87 -25.66 -13.42
N ALA A 487 -25.03 -26.43 -12.74
CA ALA A 487 -25.42 -27.19 -11.56
C ALA A 487 -24.25 -27.42 -10.58
N TRP A 488 -24.59 -27.70 -9.32
CA TRP A 488 -23.68 -28.30 -8.35
C TRP A 488 -24.45 -29.32 -7.51
N GLY A 489 -23.77 -30.33 -6.95
CA GLY A 489 -24.46 -31.38 -6.21
C GLY A 489 -23.54 -32.43 -5.61
N ARG A 490 -24.13 -33.41 -4.91
CA ARG A 490 -23.40 -34.57 -4.37
C ARG A 490 -23.31 -35.68 -5.42
N CYS A 491 -22.12 -36.26 -5.57
CA CYS A 491 -21.89 -37.47 -6.37
C CYS A 491 -22.59 -38.70 -5.75
N LYS A 492 -23.04 -39.63 -6.60
CA LYS A 492 -23.81 -40.84 -6.22
C LYS A 492 -22.97 -42.12 -6.20
N ASP A 493 -22.03 -42.28 -7.13
CA ASP A 493 -21.53 -43.59 -7.55
C ASP A 493 -20.36 -44.09 -6.69
N GLY A 494 -19.82 -43.25 -5.79
CA GLY A 494 -18.82 -43.63 -4.80
C GLY A 494 -19.35 -44.33 -3.54
N GLY A 495 -20.66 -44.59 -3.45
CA GLY A 495 -21.31 -45.20 -2.30
C GLY A 495 -21.50 -44.25 -1.09
N PRO A 496 -22.14 -44.71 0.01
CA PRO A 496 -22.64 -43.82 1.07
C PRO A 496 -21.58 -42.97 1.78
N GLN A 497 -20.32 -43.43 1.81
CA GLN A 497 -19.18 -42.76 2.43
C GLN A 497 -18.43 -41.81 1.49
N ALA A 498 -18.80 -41.73 0.20
CA ALA A 498 -18.22 -40.74 -0.70
C ALA A 498 -18.78 -39.35 -0.39
N PHE A 499 -17.92 -38.48 0.16
CA PHE A 499 -18.16 -37.05 0.32
C PHE A 499 -17.59 -36.28 -0.87
N SER A 500 -17.96 -36.71 -2.09
CA SER A 500 -17.59 -36.01 -3.33
C SER A 500 -18.74 -35.12 -3.78
N PHE A 501 -18.42 -33.90 -4.18
CA PHE A 501 -19.36 -32.91 -4.70
C PHE A 501 -18.84 -32.36 -6.03
N PHE A 502 -19.76 -32.04 -6.93
CA PHE A 502 -19.44 -31.51 -8.25
C PHE A 502 -19.93 -30.09 -8.44
N LEU A 503 -19.28 -29.38 -9.37
CA LEU A 503 -19.72 -28.15 -10.01
C LEU A 503 -19.60 -28.32 -11.53
N LEU A 504 -20.68 -28.04 -12.25
CA LEU A 504 -20.81 -28.11 -13.70
C LEU A 504 -21.07 -26.71 -14.26
N GLN A 505 -20.26 -26.27 -15.21
CA GLN A 505 -20.32 -24.95 -15.84
C GLN A 505 -19.93 -25.02 -17.33
N ASP A 506 -20.09 -23.93 -18.08
CA ASP A 506 -19.61 -23.84 -19.47
C ASP A 506 -18.12 -24.21 -19.58
N PHE A 507 -17.73 -24.90 -20.65
CA PHE A 507 -16.31 -25.01 -20.99
C PHE A 507 -15.87 -23.80 -21.83
N ARG A 508 -14.87 -23.05 -21.35
CA ARG A 508 -14.26 -21.95 -22.11
C ARG A 508 -12.88 -22.34 -22.61
N ASN A 509 -12.60 -22.08 -23.88
CA ASN A 509 -11.28 -22.29 -24.47
C ASN A 509 -10.42 -21.06 -24.18
N ILE A 510 -9.24 -21.24 -23.58
CA ILE A 510 -8.31 -20.15 -23.28
C ILE A 510 -7.41 -19.87 -24.49
N LEU A 511 -7.39 -18.62 -24.96
CA LEU A 511 -6.46 -18.12 -25.97
C LEU A 511 -5.15 -17.63 -25.34
N GLU A 512 -5.28 -16.80 -24.29
CA GLU A 512 -4.17 -16.19 -23.59
C GLU A 512 -4.47 -16.14 -22.08
N GLN A 513 -3.42 -16.27 -21.27
CA GLN A 513 -3.52 -16.23 -19.82
C GLN A 513 -2.29 -15.53 -19.21
N PRO A 514 -2.44 -14.47 -18.39
CA PRO A 514 -3.69 -13.76 -18.06
C PRO A 514 -4.33 -13.05 -19.26
N ALA A 515 -5.57 -12.59 -19.10
CA ALA A 515 -6.24 -11.69 -20.05
C ALA A 515 -5.49 -10.36 -20.22
N GLN A 516 -5.64 -9.70 -21.37
CA GLN A 516 -4.96 -8.43 -21.64
C GLN A 516 -5.33 -7.32 -20.63
N PRO A 517 -4.39 -6.42 -20.24
CA PRO A 517 -4.61 -5.45 -19.17
C PRO A 517 -5.81 -4.52 -19.35
N THR A 518 -6.07 -4.07 -20.58
CA THR A 518 -7.19 -3.18 -20.90
C THR A 518 -8.54 -3.86 -20.75
N ASP A 519 -8.61 -5.12 -21.18
CA ASP A 519 -9.86 -5.83 -21.39
C ASP A 519 -10.32 -6.45 -20.06
N LEU A 520 -9.37 -7.00 -19.30
CA LEU A 520 -9.59 -7.39 -17.91
C LEU A 520 -10.01 -6.20 -17.05
N ALA A 521 -9.33 -5.05 -17.17
CA ALA A 521 -9.67 -3.84 -16.43
C ALA A 521 -11.08 -3.36 -16.74
N ALA A 522 -11.47 -3.30 -18.02
CA ALA A 522 -12.79 -2.86 -18.45
C ALA A 522 -13.90 -3.78 -17.93
N ARG A 523 -13.73 -5.11 -18.03
CA ARG A 523 -14.74 -6.08 -17.55
C ARG A 523 -14.83 -6.14 -16.03
N LEU A 524 -13.71 -6.06 -15.32
CA LEU A 524 -13.70 -6.02 -13.85
C LEU A 524 -14.30 -4.70 -13.32
N ALA A 525 -13.96 -3.56 -13.92
CA ALA A 525 -14.56 -2.28 -13.58
C ALA A 525 -16.07 -2.25 -13.91
N HIS A 526 -16.50 -2.89 -15.01
CA HIS A 526 -17.92 -3.07 -15.32
C HIS A 526 -18.66 -3.84 -14.21
N LEU A 527 -18.12 -4.98 -13.74
CA LEU A 527 -18.67 -5.74 -12.62
C LEU A 527 -18.78 -4.88 -11.35
N HIS A 528 -17.72 -4.17 -10.98
CA HIS A 528 -17.71 -3.31 -9.79
C HIS A 528 -18.69 -2.13 -9.90
N ARG A 529 -18.83 -1.53 -11.09
CA ARG A 529 -19.75 -0.41 -11.33
C ARG A 529 -21.23 -0.83 -11.32
N HIS A 530 -21.58 -1.99 -11.88
CA HIS A 530 -22.99 -2.34 -12.14
C HIS A 530 -23.58 -3.39 -11.18
N SER A 531 -22.77 -4.13 -10.42
CA SER A 531 -23.29 -5.03 -9.38
C SER A 531 -24.03 -4.26 -8.28
N VAL A 532 -25.11 -4.81 -7.73
CA VAL A 532 -25.90 -4.18 -6.65
C VAL A 532 -26.07 -5.19 -5.53
N SER A 533 -25.66 -4.82 -4.32
CA SER A 533 -25.88 -5.67 -3.14
C SER A 533 -27.38 -5.85 -2.90
N PRO A 534 -27.90 -7.09 -2.77
CA PRO A 534 -29.33 -7.36 -2.59
C PRO A 534 -29.87 -6.84 -1.26
N THR A 535 -29.00 -6.47 -0.32
CA THR A 535 -29.34 -5.89 0.99
C THR A 535 -28.95 -4.42 1.10
N GLY A 536 -28.24 -3.87 0.12
CA GLY A 536 -27.53 -2.59 0.23
C GLY A 536 -26.29 -2.61 1.13
N LYS A 537 -25.93 -3.76 1.71
CA LYS A 537 -24.83 -3.93 2.68
C LYS A 537 -23.62 -4.67 2.09
N PHE A 538 -22.49 -4.65 2.78
CA PHE A 538 -21.35 -5.52 2.48
C PHE A 538 -21.62 -6.94 3.00
N GLY A 539 -21.17 -7.97 2.28
CA GLY A 539 -21.36 -9.38 2.62
C GLY A 539 -21.83 -10.25 1.45
N PHE A 540 -22.29 -11.46 1.73
CA PHE A 540 -22.83 -12.41 0.76
C PHE A 540 -23.88 -13.33 1.42
N HIS A 541 -24.71 -14.00 0.63
CA HIS A 541 -25.78 -14.88 1.16
C HIS A 541 -25.29 -16.28 1.55
N VAL A 542 -24.07 -16.66 1.15
CA VAL A 542 -23.39 -17.90 1.51
C VAL A 542 -21.93 -17.63 1.86
N ARG A 543 -21.25 -18.58 2.50
CA ARG A 543 -19.78 -18.51 2.65
C ARG A 543 -19.09 -18.91 1.35
N THR A 544 -18.05 -18.18 1.02
CA THR A 544 -17.14 -18.46 -0.10
C THR A 544 -15.77 -18.93 0.42
N TRP A 545 -14.92 -19.42 -0.47
CA TRP A 545 -13.67 -20.11 -0.12
C TRP A 545 -12.52 -19.72 -1.05
N HIS A 546 -11.43 -19.20 -0.48
CA HIS A 546 -10.18 -18.94 -1.19
C HIS A 546 -9.20 -20.11 -0.95
N GLY A 547 -9.25 -21.12 -1.82
CA GLY A 547 -8.55 -22.39 -1.63
C GLY A 547 -9.11 -23.19 -0.46
N ASP A 548 -8.32 -23.38 0.61
CA ASP A 548 -8.77 -23.98 1.88
C ASP A 548 -9.18 -22.94 2.94
N VAL A 549 -9.18 -21.65 2.60
CA VAL A 549 -9.53 -20.56 3.52
C VAL A 549 -11.02 -20.22 3.42
N GLU A 550 -11.77 -20.43 4.50
CA GLU A 550 -13.17 -19.99 4.61
C GLU A 550 -13.23 -18.45 4.67
N GLN A 551 -14.00 -17.83 3.77
CA GLN A 551 -14.26 -16.39 3.81
C GLN A 551 -15.51 -16.12 4.65
N ARG A 552 -15.36 -15.40 5.78
CA ARG A 552 -16.46 -15.03 6.68
C ARG A 552 -17.22 -13.80 6.19
N VAL A 553 -17.84 -13.97 5.03
CA VAL A 553 -18.59 -12.94 4.31
C VAL A 553 -20.11 -13.14 4.39
N ASP A 554 -20.56 -14.22 5.02
CA ASP A 554 -21.98 -14.59 5.22
C ASP A 554 -22.75 -13.70 6.22
N GLN A 555 -22.12 -12.63 6.71
CA GLN A 555 -22.67 -11.71 7.71
C GLN A 555 -22.76 -10.30 7.13
N TRP A 556 -23.97 -9.88 6.78
CA TRP A 556 -24.23 -8.57 6.20
C TRP A 556 -23.92 -7.42 7.18
N ASP A 557 -23.17 -6.42 6.73
CA ASP A 557 -22.72 -5.29 7.55
C ASP A 557 -22.77 -3.98 6.76
N ASP A 558 -23.16 -2.88 7.40
CA ASP A 558 -23.14 -1.55 6.80
C ASP A 558 -21.71 -0.97 6.73
N SER A 559 -20.79 -1.49 7.54
CA SER A 559 -19.38 -1.08 7.59
C SER A 559 -18.46 -2.07 6.87
N TRP A 560 -17.81 -1.61 5.80
CA TRP A 560 -16.75 -2.36 5.13
C TRP A 560 -15.58 -2.65 6.07
N ALA A 561 -15.21 -1.69 6.93
CA ALA A 561 -14.16 -1.88 7.93
C ALA A 561 -14.48 -3.03 8.89
N ALA A 562 -15.75 -3.16 9.30
CA ALA A 562 -16.19 -4.23 10.20
C ALA A 562 -16.22 -5.60 9.50
N LEU A 563 -16.76 -5.69 8.29
CA LEU A 563 -16.74 -6.94 7.51
C LEU A 563 -15.31 -7.39 7.21
N PHE A 564 -14.49 -6.50 6.64
CA PHE A 564 -13.11 -6.80 6.28
C PHE A 564 -12.27 -7.15 7.52
N GLY A 565 -12.44 -6.43 8.63
CA GLY A 565 -11.76 -6.73 9.89
C GLY A 565 -12.09 -8.13 10.43
N ARG A 566 -13.37 -8.52 10.44
CA ARG A 566 -13.79 -9.89 10.83
C ARG A 566 -13.25 -10.95 9.87
N HIS A 567 -13.23 -10.65 8.58
CA HIS A 567 -12.72 -11.56 7.55
C HIS A 567 -11.21 -11.77 7.66
N LEU A 568 -10.42 -10.68 7.68
CA LEU A 568 -8.96 -10.73 7.81
C LEU A 568 -8.54 -11.35 9.16
N GLY A 569 -9.22 -11.00 10.25
CA GLY A 569 -8.96 -11.60 11.57
C GLY A 569 -9.14 -13.12 11.57
N HIS A 570 -10.18 -13.62 10.92
CA HIS A 570 -10.35 -15.07 10.77
C HIS A 570 -9.23 -15.73 9.94
N ILE A 571 -8.77 -15.07 8.87
CA ILE A 571 -7.63 -15.55 8.10
C ILE A 571 -6.36 -15.61 8.97
N MET A 572 -6.12 -14.58 9.79
CA MET A 572 -5.01 -14.52 10.73
C MET A 572 -5.09 -15.64 11.78
N ASP A 573 -6.27 -15.92 12.34
CA ASP A 573 -6.48 -17.03 13.28
C ASP A 573 -6.08 -18.39 12.67
N VAL A 574 -6.50 -18.64 11.42
CA VAL A 574 -6.21 -19.90 10.69
C VAL A 574 -4.73 -19.99 10.35
N ALA A 575 -4.07 -18.88 10.01
CA ALA A 575 -2.63 -18.83 9.80
C ALA A 575 -1.84 -19.03 11.10
N GLY A 576 -2.28 -18.42 12.21
CA GLY A 576 -1.66 -18.51 13.54
C GLY A 576 -1.54 -19.95 14.03
N GLN A 577 -2.58 -20.77 13.80
CA GLN A 577 -2.57 -22.21 14.10
C GLN A 577 -1.43 -22.98 13.40
N LYS A 578 -0.94 -22.49 12.26
CA LYS A 578 0.22 -23.04 11.53
C LYS A 578 1.54 -22.38 11.91
N LEU A 579 1.51 -21.12 12.37
CA LEU A 579 2.71 -20.29 12.57
C LEU A 579 3.40 -20.42 13.93
N LYS A 580 2.70 -20.98 14.93
CA LYS A 580 3.13 -21.36 16.31
C LYS A 580 4.29 -20.56 16.94
N ASP A 581 4.01 -19.99 18.11
CA ASP A 581 5.01 -19.43 19.03
C ASP A 581 5.80 -18.26 18.43
N HIS A 582 5.10 -17.17 18.05
CA HIS A 582 5.75 -15.93 17.62
C HIS A 582 5.02 -14.68 18.13
N PRO A 583 5.21 -14.31 19.41
CA PRO A 583 4.44 -13.25 20.06
C PRO A 583 4.50 -11.88 19.35
N GLU A 584 5.63 -11.52 18.72
CA GLU A 584 5.73 -10.29 17.93
C GLU A 584 4.76 -10.29 16.73
N PHE A 585 4.49 -11.45 16.14
CA PHE A 585 3.61 -11.59 14.99
C PHE A 585 2.15 -11.46 15.42
N ASP A 586 1.79 -12.10 16.54
CA ASP A 586 0.44 -12.03 17.11
C ASP A 586 0.10 -10.61 17.58
N LEU A 587 1.07 -9.91 18.18
CA LEU A 587 0.96 -8.48 18.51
C LEU A 587 0.72 -7.63 17.25
N VAL A 588 1.49 -7.85 16.19
CA VAL A 588 1.37 -7.08 14.95
C VAL A 588 0.06 -7.36 14.20
N CYS A 589 -0.45 -8.60 14.24
CA CYS A 589 -1.80 -8.93 13.81
C CYS A 589 -2.85 -8.15 14.61
N SER A 590 -2.74 -8.13 15.95
CA SER A 590 -3.65 -7.41 16.85
C SER A 590 -3.68 -5.90 16.56
N LEU A 591 -2.52 -5.25 16.42
CA LEU A 591 -2.42 -3.84 16.03
C LEU A 591 -2.96 -3.58 14.61
N THR A 592 -2.73 -4.50 13.67
CA THR A 592 -3.28 -4.39 12.31
C THR A 592 -4.80 -4.39 12.32
N LEU A 593 -5.43 -5.31 13.06
CA LEU A 593 -6.89 -5.40 13.18
C LEU A 593 -7.49 -4.25 14.01
N GLY A 594 -6.85 -3.89 15.12
CA GLY A 594 -7.37 -2.92 16.09
C GLY A 594 -7.09 -1.45 15.76
N LYS A 595 -6.04 -1.14 14.99
CA LYS A 595 -5.61 0.23 14.68
C LYS A 595 -5.57 0.50 13.18
N VAL A 596 -4.86 -0.33 12.40
CA VAL A 596 -4.63 -0.10 10.97
C VAL A 596 -5.94 -0.25 10.17
N VAL A 597 -6.70 -1.33 10.36
CA VAL A 597 -7.97 -1.57 9.66
C VAL A 597 -8.96 -0.41 9.88
N PRO A 598 -9.27 0.03 11.13
CA PRO A 598 -10.11 1.20 11.35
C PRO A 598 -9.56 2.48 10.71
N ARG A 599 -8.25 2.78 10.88
CA ARG A 599 -7.64 4.00 10.32
C ARG A 599 -7.72 4.05 8.80
N LEU A 600 -7.52 2.93 8.10
CA LEU A 600 -7.53 2.91 6.63
C LEU A 600 -8.92 2.76 6.01
N LEU A 601 -9.85 2.06 6.69
CA LEU A 601 -11.12 1.67 6.07
C LEU A 601 -12.33 2.48 6.53
N LEU A 602 -12.36 3.00 7.76
CA LEU A 602 -13.44 3.89 8.19
C LEU A 602 -13.52 5.19 7.37
N PRO A 603 -12.40 5.85 6.97
CA PRO A 603 -12.47 7.08 6.17
C PRO A 603 -13.26 6.95 4.87
N LEU A 604 -13.29 5.77 4.25
CA LEU A 604 -14.06 5.48 3.02
C LEU A 604 -15.57 5.73 3.18
N GLN A 605 -16.09 5.68 4.41
CA GLN A 605 -17.52 5.83 4.75
C GLN A 605 -17.80 6.98 5.74
N GLN A 606 -16.84 7.90 5.91
CA GLN A 606 -16.96 9.02 6.84
C GLN A 606 -17.20 10.37 6.14
N GLY A 607 -17.84 11.29 6.87
CA GLY A 607 -18.23 12.60 6.34
C GLY A 607 -19.33 12.43 5.28
N HIS A 608 -19.10 13.00 4.09
CA HIS A 608 -20.02 12.88 2.95
C HIS A 608 -19.68 11.71 2.00
N ARG A 609 -18.69 10.86 2.34
CA ARG A 609 -18.27 9.74 1.48
C ARG A 609 -19.18 8.53 1.69
N VAL A 610 -19.68 7.98 0.59
CA VAL A 610 -20.48 6.76 0.55
C VAL A 610 -19.72 5.69 -0.21
N LEU A 611 -19.38 4.59 0.46
CA LEU A 611 -18.75 3.44 -0.18
C LEU A 611 -19.83 2.46 -0.66
N LYS A 612 -19.88 2.19 -1.96
CA LYS A 612 -20.80 1.23 -2.56
C LYS A 612 -20.30 -0.21 -2.32
N PRO A 613 -21.09 -1.12 -1.73
CA PRO A 613 -20.82 -2.55 -1.79
C PRO A 613 -20.97 -3.05 -3.24
N CYS A 614 -19.87 -3.53 -3.83
CA CYS A 614 -19.85 -4.11 -5.17
C CYS A 614 -19.36 -5.55 -5.13
N LEU A 615 -19.86 -6.38 -6.06
CA LEU A 615 -19.48 -7.79 -6.16
C LEU A 615 -18.03 -7.90 -6.64
N VAL A 616 -17.13 -8.38 -5.79
CA VAL A 616 -15.71 -8.64 -6.12
C VAL A 616 -15.51 -10.07 -6.60
N HIS A 617 -14.44 -10.35 -7.34
CA HIS A 617 -14.04 -11.71 -7.71
C HIS A 617 -13.60 -12.53 -6.49
N GLY A 618 -12.88 -11.90 -5.55
CA GLY A 618 -12.41 -12.53 -4.32
C GLY A 618 -11.08 -13.28 -4.41
N ASP A 619 -10.62 -13.61 -5.64
CA ASP A 619 -9.32 -14.23 -5.95
C ASP A 619 -8.86 -13.90 -7.39
N CYS A 620 -8.78 -12.61 -7.72
CA CYS A 620 -8.41 -12.16 -9.06
C CYS A 620 -6.88 -12.15 -9.26
N TRP A 621 -6.30 -13.23 -9.80
CA TRP A 621 -4.88 -13.33 -10.15
C TRP A 621 -4.66 -13.89 -11.57
N ASP A 622 -3.39 -14.03 -11.99
CA ASP A 622 -3.08 -14.46 -13.36
C ASP A 622 -3.49 -15.91 -13.69
N GLY A 623 -3.68 -16.76 -12.68
CA GLY A 623 -4.24 -18.11 -12.85
C GLY A 623 -5.76 -18.17 -13.04
N ASN A 624 -6.49 -17.10 -12.69
CA ASN A 624 -7.97 -17.05 -12.69
C ASN A 624 -8.55 -16.07 -13.73
N THR A 625 -7.71 -15.50 -14.59
CA THR A 625 -8.07 -14.48 -15.60
C THR A 625 -7.59 -14.95 -16.98
N ALA A 626 -8.41 -14.85 -18.02
CA ALA A 626 -8.07 -15.38 -19.35
C ALA A 626 -8.80 -14.65 -20.49
N THR A 627 -8.22 -14.70 -21.70
CA THR A 627 -8.93 -14.31 -22.94
C THR A 627 -9.60 -15.54 -23.53
N ASP A 628 -10.90 -15.46 -23.82
CA ASP A 628 -11.68 -16.54 -24.45
C ASP A 628 -11.33 -16.66 -25.95
N ALA A 629 -11.07 -17.88 -26.43
CA ALA A 629 -10.61 -18.14 -27.79
C ALA A 629 -11.71 -18.11 -28.86
N GLN A 630 -12.99 -18.08 -28.48
CA GLN A 630 -14.12 -17.97 -29.40
C GLN A 630 -14.57 -16.51 -29.54
N THR A 631 -14.63 -15.77 -28.43
CA THR A 631 -15.13 -14.38 -28.42
C THR A 631 -14.03 -13.33 -28.47
N GLY A 632 -12.80 -13.67 -28.08
CA GLY A 632 -11.70 -12.71 -27.89
C GLY A 632 -11.86 -11.83 -26.65
N GLU A 633 -12.86 -12.08 -25.79
CA GLU A 633 -13.13 -11.27 -24.61
C GLU A 633 -12.40 -11.78 -23.37
N ALA A 634 -12.07 -10.87 -22.44
CA ALA A 634 -11.59 -11.24 -21.11
C ALA A 634 -12.71 -11.90 -20.28
N PHE A 635 -12.39 -13.01 -19.62
CA PHE A 635 -13.24 -13.72 -18.65
C PHE A 635 -12.43 -14.14 -17.41
N VAL A 636 -13.15 -14.46 -16.33
CA VAL A 636 -12.60 -14.88 -15.03
C VAL A 636 -13.30 -16.14 -14.51
N PHE A 637 -12.64 -16.89 -13.62
CA PHE A 637 -13.13 -18.17 -13.10
C PHE A 637 -12.53 -18.49 -11.71
N ASP A 638 -12.90 -19.63 -11.12
CA ASP A 638 -12.52 -20.00 -9.73
C ASP A 638 -12.89 -18.89 -8.71
N MET A 639 -14.14 -18.40 -8.81
CA MET A 639 -14.65 -17.24 -8.07
C MET A 639 -14.94 -17.54 -6.59
N CYS A 640 -14.64 -16.60 -5.71
CA CYS A 640 -15.04 -16.61 -4.30
C CYS A 640 -15.61 -15.23 -3.89
N SER A 641 -16.72 -14.88 -4.53
CA SER A 641 -17.27 -13.52 -4.56
C SER A 641 -18.07 -13.11 -3.32
N PHE A 642 -18.04 -11.81 -3.04
CA PHE A 642 -18.91 -11.16 -2.06
C PHE A 642 -19.08 -9.68 -2.40
N TYR A 643 -20.04 -9.00 -1.77
CA TYR A 643 -20.18 -7.55 -1.89
C TYR A 643 -19.18 -6.86 -0.95
N GLY A 644 -18.11 -6.32 -1.52
CA GLY A 644 -16.99 -5.70 -0.83
C GLY A 644 -16.66 -4.31 -1.39
N HIS A 645 -15.46 -3.81 -1.06
CA HIS A 645 -14.86 -2.66 -1.72
C HIS A 645 -14.11 -3.11 -2.99
N ASN A 646 -14.29 -2.39 -4.09
CA ASN A 646 -13.69 -2.70 -5.40
C ASN A 646 -12.14 -2.78 -5.39
N GLU A 647 -11.47 -2.08 -4.48
CA GLU A 647 -10.01 -2.15 -4.33
C GLU A 647 -9.51 -3.46 -3.69
N TYR A 648 -10.41 -4.32 -3.18
CA TYR A 648 -10.03 -5.63 -2.62
C TYR A 648 -9.36 -6.53 -3.67
N ASP A 649 -9.94 -6.64 -4.87
CA ASP A 649 -9.38 -7.46 -5.95
C ASP A 649 -8.01 -6.94 -6.43
N THR A 650 -7.82 -5.62 -6.49
CA THR A 650 -6.52 -5.03 -6.85
C THR A 650 -5.46 -5.21 -5.77
N GLY A 651 -5.85 -5.59 -4.55
CA GLY A 651 -4.95 -6.03 -3.49
C GLY A 651 -4.11 -7.25 -3.90
N ASN A 652 -4.72 -8.24 -4.56
CA ASN A 652 -3.99 -9.45 -5.00
C ASN A 652 -2.94 -9.12 -6.09
N TRP A 653 -3.23 -8.12 -6.93
CA TRP A 653 -2.34 -7.66 -7.98
C TRP A 653 -1.06 -7.00 -7.46
N ARG A 654 -0.95 -6.67 -6.16
CA ARG A 654 0.30 -6.10 -5.62
C ARG A 654 1.47 -7.07 -5.65
N ALA A 655 1.23 -8.36 -5.52
CA ALA A 655 2.28 -9.33 -5.27
C ALA A 655 3.08 -9.60 -6.56
N PRO A 656 4.41 -9.29 -6.60
CA PRO A 656 5.21 -9.46 -7.81
C PRO A 656 5.10 -10.85 -8.42
N ARG A 657 4.93 -11.92 -7.63
CA ARG A 657 4.73 -13.31 -8.09
C ARG A 657 3.63 -13.50 -9.16
N HIS A 658 2.70 -12.55 -9.32
CA HIS A 658 1.59 -12.61 -10.27
C HIS A 658 1.85 -11.75 -11.52
N ARG A 659 1.60 -12.26 -12.73
CA ARG A 659 1.76 -11.46 -13.98
C ARG A 659 0.87 -10.22 -14.02
N VAL A 660 -0.26 -10.24 -13.32
CA VAL A 660 -1.17 -9.08 -13.14
C VAL A 660 -0.58 -7.96 -12.27
N SER A 661 0.59 -8.15 -11.64
CA SER A 661 1.30 -7.10 -10.91
C SER A 661 2.04 -6.10 -11.79
N ARG A 662 2.12 -6.36 -13.10
CA ARG A 662 2.69 -5.40 -14.06
C ARG A 662 1.85 -4.13 -14.05
N GLU A 663 2.54 -2.98 -14.01
CA GLU A 663 1.92 -1.65 -13.85
C GLU A 663 0.76 -1.36 -14.82
N ALA A 664 0.84 -1.90 -16.05
CA ALA A 664 -0.21 -1.80 -17.06
C ALA A 664 -1.61 -2.25 -16.58
N TYR A 665 -1.72 -3.27 -15.72
CA TYR A 665 -3.01 -3.73 -15.19
C TYR A 665 -3.63 -2.70 -14.26
N ILE A 666 -2.88 -2.24 -13.25
CA ILE A 666 -3.42 -1.29 -12.28
C ILE A 666 -3.64 0.11 -12.88
N LEU A 667 -2.83 0.53 -13.86
CA LEU A 667 -3.08 1.76 -14.62
C LEU A 667 -4.33 1.64 -15.49
N SER A 668 -4.54 0.50 -16.16
CA SER A 668 -5.76 0.27 -16.94
C SER A 668 -6.99 0.27 -16.03
N TYR A 669 -6.95 -0.44 -14.89
CA TYR A 669 -8.07 -0.44 -13.96
C TYR A 669 -8.35 0.94 -13.35
N LYS A 670 -7.33 1.72 -12.97
CA LYS A 670 -7.52 3.10 -12.47
C LYS A 670 -8.13 4.05 -13.49
N ARG A 671 -7.93 3.81 -14.79
CA ARG A 671 -8.60 4.56 -15.87
C ARG A 671 -10.09 4.21 -15.94
N GLU A 672 -10.44 2.94 -15.79
CA GLU A 672 -11.83 2.47 -15.84
C GLU A 672 -12.60 2.64 -14.51
N PHE A 673 -11.92 2.73 -13.37
CA PHE A 673 -12.49 2.94 -12.03
C PHE A 673 -11.55 3.81 -11.16
N PRO A 674 -11.94 5.06 -10.83
CA PRO A 674 -11.12 5.95 -10.01
C PRO A 674 -10.81 5.40 -8.61
N VAL A 675 -9.65 5.81 -8.07
CA VAL A 675 -9.25 5.51 -6.70
C VAL A 675 -10.24 6.10 -5.69
N SER A 676 -10.54 5.37 -4.62
CA SER A 676 -11.46 5.85 -3.58
C SER A 676 -10.78 6.85 -2.63
N GLU A 677 -11.52 7.86 -2.20
CA GLU A 677 -11.03 8.87 -1.24
C GLU A 677 -10.96 8.32 0.19
N PRO A 678 -9.90 8.60 0.99
CA PRO A 678 -8.74 9.44 0.66
C PRO A 678 -7.79 8.80 -0.36
N VAL A 679 -7.45 9.51 -1.45
CA VAL A 679 -6.57 8.97 -2.50
C VAL A 679 -5.17 8.60 -2.00
N ASP A 680 -4.62 9.36 -1.05
CA ASP A 680 -3.28 9.13 -0.49
C ASP A 680 -3.18 7.79 0.30
N ASP A 681 -4.28 7.35 0.91
CA ASP A 681 -4.35 6.09 1.64
C ASP A 681 -4.41 4.86 0.70
N TRP A 682 -4.62 5.03 -0.62
CA TRP A 682 -4.78 3.92 -1.59
C TRP A 682 -3.65 2.90 -1.54
N GLY A 683 -2.40 3.37 -1.46
CA GLY A 683 -1.21 2.52 -1.44
C GLY A 683 -1.20 1.60 -0.22
N ALA A 684 -1.56 2.14 0.95
CA ALA A 684 -1.67 1.40 2.20
C ALA A 684 -2.89 0.47 2.23
N ARG A 685 -4.05 0.92 1.73
CA ARG A 685 -5.25 0.07 1.59
C ARG A 685 -4.99 -1.16 0.74
N ASN A 686 -4.29 -1.02 -0.39
CA ASN A 686 -4.02 -2.17 -1.26
C ASN A 686 -3.03 -3.16 -0.61
N VAL A 687 -2.13 -2.72 0.27
CA VAL A 687 -1.30 -3.64 1.08
C VAL A 687 -2.18 -4.36 2.11
N LEU A 688 -3.03 -3.61 2.81
CA LEU A 688 -3.97 -4.18 3.78
C LEU A 688 -4.85 -5.26 3.12
N TYR A 689 -5.34 -5.03 1.89
CA TYR A 689 -6.04 -6.04 1.10
C TYR A 689 -5.12 -7.17 0.63
N SER A 690 -3.86 -6.92 0.26
CA SER A 690 -2.92 -7.98 -0.13
C SER A 690 -2.63 -8.98 0.99
N LEU A 691 -2.81 -8.60 2.27
CA LEU A 691 -2.66 -9.52 3.41
C LEU A 691 -3.62 -10.72 3.30
N ALA A 692 -4.89 -10.53 2.90
CA ALA A 692 -5.86 -11.62 2.80
C ALA A 692 -5.37 -12.73 1.83
N PHE A 693 -4.73 -12.33 0.73
CA PHE A 693 -4.17 -13.25 -0.27
C PHE A 693 -2.81 -13.81 0.14
N ASN A 694 -1.93 -13.00 0.73
CA ASN A 694 -0.60 -13.43 1.19
C ASN A 694 -0.71 -14.45 2.35
N PHE A 695 -1.61 -14.22 3.31
CA PHE A 695 -1.97 -15.22 4.32
C PHE A 695 -2.66 -16.43 3.70
N GLY A 696 -3.54 -16.25 2.71
CA GLY A 696 -4.14 -17.36 1.97
C GLY A 696 -3.09 -18.26 1.33
N ASN A 697 -2.05 -17.70 0.72
CA ASN A 697 -0.92 -18.44 0.17
C ASN A 697 -0.10 -19.14 1.27
N LEU A 698 0.15 -18.49 2.41
CA LEU A 698 0.78 -19.12 3.58
C LEU A 698 0.00 -20.34 4.11
N ILE A 699 -1.33 -20.29 4.06
CA ILE A 699 -2.21 -21.39 4.47
C ILE A 699 -2.24 -22.49 3.41
N ASN A 700 -2.41 -22.13 2.13
CA ASN A 700 -2.71 -23.07 1.04
C ASN A 700 -1.45 -23.72 0.42
N ILE A 701 -0.27 -23.09 0.50
CA ILE A 701 0.95 -23.53 -0.20
C ILE A 701 2.01 -24.07 0.77
N PRO A 702 2.30 -25.39 0.78
CA PRO A 702 3.36 -25.97 1.59
C PRO A 702 4.73 -25.38 1.28
N GLY A 703 5.48 -24.99 2.31
CA GLY A 703 6.81 -24.37 2.15
C GLY A 703 6.78 -22.90 1.71
N SER A 704 5.61 -22.25 1.75
CA SER A 704 5.46 -20.83 1.40
C SER A 704 6.38 -19.92 2.23
N ARG A 705 7.01 -18.95 1.55
CA ARG A 705 7.84 -17.90 2.16
C ARG A 705 7.06 -16.66 2.61
N GLN A 706 5.72 -16.66 2.50
CA GLN A 706 4.89 -15.48 2.76
C GLN A 706 4.94 -14.95 4.21
N ARG A 707 5.39 -15.75 5.19
CA ARG A 707 5.49 -15.32 6.61
C ARG A 707 6.27 -14.01 6.77
N GLU A 708 7.44 -13.91 6.12
CA GLU A 708 8.30 -12.72 6.17
C GLU A 708 7.60 -11.52 5.52
N ILE A 709 6.93 -11.75 4.39
CA ILE A 709 6.21 -10.72 3.62
C ILE A 709 5.04 -10.15 4.42
N VAL A 710 4.15 -11.00 4.97
CA VAL A 710 3.01 -10.50 5.76
C VAL A 710 3.45 -9.83 7.06
N TYR A 711 4.53 -10.30 7.69
CA TYR A 711 5.07 -9.65 8.89
C TYR A 711 5.60 -8.25 8.56
N ASP A 712 6.44 -8.12 7.53
CA ASP A 712 7.01 -6.82 7.13
C ASP A 712 5.94 -5.85 6.62
N ASP A 713 4.93 -6.32 5.89
CA ASP A 713 3.81 -5.48 5.43
C ASP A 713 2.96 -4.96 6.61
N MET A 714 2.60 -5.84 7.56
CA MET A 714 1.88 -5.40 8.77
C MET A 714 2.75 -4.48 9.64
N MET A 715 4.03 -4.77 9.82
CA MET A 715 4.97 -3.92 10.55
C MET A 715 5.11 -2.54 9.91
N ALA A 716 5.18 -2.46 8.57
CA ALA A 716 5.20 -1.21 7.84
C ALA A 716 3.91 -0.41 8.03
N LEU A 717 2.74 -1.05 7.97
CA LEU A 717 1.45 -0.41 8.22
C LEU A 717 1.32 0.07 9.69
N CYS A 718 1.71 -0.74 10.67
CA CYS A 718 1.68 -0.35 12.08
C CYS A 718 2.64 0.81 12.37
N ARG A 719 3.85 0.82 11.81
CA ARG A 719 4.78 1.97 11.89
C ARG A 719 4.20 3.24 11.26
N GLN A 720 3.39 3.12 10.20
CA GLN A 720 2.80 4.26 9.51
C GLN A 720 1.58 4.84 10.23
N PHE A 721 0.73 3.99 10.82
CA PHE A 721 -0.61 4.39 11.30
C PHE A 721 -0.81 4.29 12.82
N CYS A 722 0.06 3.60 13.55
CA CYS A 722 0.04 3.54 15.01
C CYS A 722 1.46 3.32 15.60
N PRO A 723 2.45 4.20 15.28
CA PRO A 723 3.84 4.03 15.73
C PRO A 723 3.97 3.96 17.25
N ASP A 724 3.29 4.85 17.99
CA ASP A 724 3.37 4.93 19.46
C ASP A 724 2.77 3.69 20.13
N ASP A 725 1.71 3.11 19.55
CA ASP A 725 1.17 1.83 20.01
C ASP A 725 2.16 0.69 19.72
N LEU A 726 2.70 0.65 18.50
CA LEU A 726 3.66 -0.38 18.11
C LEU A 726 4.91 -0.36 19.00
N GLU A 727 5.48 0.81 19.26
CA GLU A 727 6.66 0.97 20.12
C GLU A 727 6.37 0.56 21.56
N ARG A 728 5.25 1.03 22.13
CA ARG A 728 4.84 0.70 23.50
C ARG A 728 4.61 -0.80 23.68
N GLU A 729 3.83 -1.43 22.82
CA GLU A 729 3.52 -2.86 22.95
C GLU A 729 4.76 -3.74 22.64
N MET A 730 5.62 -3.34 21.68
CA MET A 730 6.90 -4.03 21.43
C MET A 730 7.88 -3.88 22.59
N LEU A 731 7.86 -2.77 23.32
CA LEU A 731 8.65 -2.60 24.53
C LEU A 731 8.13 -3.52 25.64
N ILE A 732 6.81 -3.56 25.87
CA ILE A 732 6.17 -4.48 26.83
C ILE A 732 6.53 -5.94 26.51
N LEU A 733 6.52 -6.33 25.24
CA LEU A 733 6.80 -7.70 24.82
C LEU A 733 8.27 -8.14 24.99
N ARG A 734 9.20 -7.19 25.15
CA ARG A 734 10.64 -7.42 25.37
C ARG A 734 11.02 -7.49 26.85
N HIS A 735 10.08 -7.28 27.76
CA HIS A 735 10.27 -7.23 29.21
C HIS A 735 9.48 -8.32 29.93
#